data_AF-C6V5Z5-F1
#
_entry.id   AF-C6V5Z5-F1
#
_cell.length_a   1.000
_cell.length_b   1.000
_cell.length_c   1.000
_cell.angle_alpha   90.00
_cell.angle_beta   90.00
_cell.angle_gamma   90.00
#
_symmetry.space_group_name_H-M   'P 1'
#
loop_
_entity.id
_entity.type
_entity.pdbx_description
1 polymer ?
#
loop_
_entity_poly.entity_id
_entity_poly.type
_entity_poly.pdbx_seq_one_letter_code
_entity_poly.pdbx_strand_id
1 'polypeptide(L)'
;MDFIVEATEQNFSYEEALLILKEAADADREIVWRKDEQGKKITRYDPLAAQNERSQSRKLFSSHDYLQQAINMFRGADEIVAAVVDNPVQGELRSWLKRRALIILTAGLPRYNEKACQELLKTFNTEVCKILQRHALPSLTLKKVSALLRKAESYAPLGDAHHYSVETVTRIGNNIIFQADVPVTETTENQKRLLQDYETQAWYQSLHPVEQALFRRHVGALTDSKHIPSVYLRGIPCLRNGYRKVLTKFTIDDSGNITGRTPLTSYTHSASLAATQEHRQLRLQLASENYQQLCRANPGKNVSVLTLCARVPLQGFIDRFCPKLSSNILDTYVVDTTESAVGRENTHVIPINALRFISKNTISKTCDKLIGEYVQRAGISMNPQYQDLLRYLTQNTSTWSTRAYRHACDSITNLPTREERALAKEMVELRRLELKQGGFLGRLTSLFEVLTSAFRSTPRNRNARIAAKVTALWEQVCDNEVLCVSCKSGKDRTGYVTTSADAIASAMYTPELQLGTIQGALVRNGHTQFLASHSGGKTGCFGLKPVQVDAVEGIGGENCSSLFTSAARSSSSISLVDTHVTTGGTPDARPRFPLKRTRTESTTSSSDSLCTLSSRTSSASQEEHPDTGLIDLTVQRGIESQQQASQSARK
;
A
#
# COMPACT_ATOMS: atom_id res chain seq x y z
N MET A 1 -6.58 24.58 -7.03
CA MET A 1 -7.26 25.23 -5.88
C MET A 1 -8.57 25.84 -6.31
N ASP A 2 -8.62 26.47 -7.48
CA ASP A 2 -9.74 27.27 -8.00
C ASP A 2 -11.08 26.53 -8.00
N PHE A 3 -11.10 25.23 -8.33
CA PHE A 3 -12.28 24.36 -8.17
C PHE A 3 -12.94 24.44 -6.78
N ILE A 4 -12.16 24.51 -5.69
CA ILE A 4 -12.71 24.58 -4.32
C ILE A 4 -13.34 25.96 -4.03
N VAL A 5 -12.87 27.00 -4.71
CA VAL A 5 -13.38 28.38 -4.58
C VAL A 5 -14.66 28.56 -5.40
N GLU A 6 -14.77 27.88 -6.55
CA GLU A 6 -15.91 27.94 -7.48
C GLU A 6 -16.96 26.84 -7.25
N ALA A 7 -16.66 25.85 -6.39
CA ALA A 7 -17.59 24.78 -6.05
C ALA A 7 -18.80 25.31 -5.27
N THR A 8 -19.96 25.15 -5.88
CA THR A 8 -21.29 25.29 -5.27
C THR A 8 -21.84 23.90 -4.91
N GLU A 9 -22.92 23.86 -4.14
CA GLU A 9 -23.64 22.63 -3.80
C GLU A 9 -24.15 21.84 -5.03
N GLN A 10 -24.38 22.52 -6.16
CA GLN A 10 -24.94 21.94 -7.38
C GLN A 10 -23.88 21.26 -8.25
N ASN A 11 -22.68 21.86 -8.39
CA ASN A 11 -21.57 21.32 -9.18
C ASN A 11 -20.51 20.57 -8.34
N PHE A 12 -20.66 20.48 -7.01
CA PHE A 12 -19.70 19.77 -6.15
C PHE A 12 -19.60 18.26 -6.46
N SER A 13 -18.38 17.85 -6.86
CA SER A 13 -17.95 16.46 -7.07
C SER A 13 -17.06 15.97 -5.93
N TYR A 14 -17.47 14.86 -5.28
CA TYR A 14 -16.65 14.19 -4.27
C TYR A 14 -15.38 13.57 -4.87
N GLU A 15 -15.42 13.05 -6.10
CA GLU A 15 -14.26 12.46 -6.77
C GLU A 15 -13.16 13.51 -6.97
N GLU A 16 -13.53 14.66 -7.55
CA GLU A 16 -12.60 15.74 -7.87
C GLU A 16 -12.01 16.37 -6.60
N ALA A 17 -12.85 16.64 -5.58
CA ALA A 17 -12.38 17.12 -4.29
C ALA A 17 -11.39 16.13 -3.64
N LEU A 18 -11.64 14.82 -3.72
CA LEU A 18 -10.74 13.79 -3.19
C LEU A 18 -9.44 13.63 -4.01
N LEU A 19 -9.45 13.94 -5.30
CA LEU A 19 -8.24 13.97 -6.14
C LEU A 19 -7.38 15.20 -5.83
N ILE A 20 -7.97 16.39 -5.74
CA ILE A 20 -7.28 17.63 -5.34
C ILE A 20 -6.67 17.49 -3.94
N LEU A 21 -7.36 16.82 -3.00
CA LEU A 21 -6.81 16.55 -1.68
C LEU A 21 -5.69 15.49 -1.66
N LYS A 22 -5.60 14.61 -2.66
CA LYS A 22 -4.46 13.68 -2.83
C LYS A 22 -3.25 14.43 -3.38
N GLU A 23 -3.46 15.26 -4.40
CA GLU A 23 -2.46 16.19 -4.94
C GLU A 23 -1.89 17.10 -3.85
N ALA A 24 -2.76 17.77 -3.08
CA ALA A 24 -2.34 18.63 -1.97
C ALA A 24 -1.59 17.87 -0.86
N ALA A 25 -1.94 16.60 -0.60
CA ALA A 25 -1.22 15.76 0.35
C ALA A 25 0.17 15.33 -0.16
N ASP A 26 0.32 15.07 -1.46
CA ASP A 26 1.62 14.84 -2.08
C ASP A 26 2.45 16.13 -2.17
N ALA A 27 1.83 17.29 -2.40
CA ALA A 27 2.48 18.60 -2.40
C ALA A 27 2.98 19.03 -1.01
N ASP A 28 2.22 18.76 0.07
CA ASP A 28 2.70 18.90 1.46
C ASP A 28 3.97 18.06 1.72
N ARG A 29 4.17 17.00 0.93
CA ARG A 29 5.33 16.12 0.94
C ARG A 29 6.32 16.42 -0.19
N GLU A 30 6.21 17.54 -0.90
CA GLU A 30 7.17 17.89 -1.97
C GLU A 30 7.24 16.83 -3.11
N ILE A 31 6.14 16.11 -3.34
CA ILE A 31 5.99 15.14 -4.44
C ILE A 31 5.18 15.81 -5.53
N VAL A 32 5.74 15.89 -6.74
CA VAL A 32 5.06 16.51 -7.88
C VAL A 32 4.11 15.50 -8.52
N TRP A 33 2.86 15.89 -8.72
CA TRP A 33 1.80 15.04 -9.23
C TRP A 33 1.44 15.44 -10.68
N ARG A 34 1.23 14.45 -11.55
CA ARG A 34 0.67 14.66 -12.89
C ARG A 34 -0.44 13.65 -13.16
N LYS A 35 -1.64 14.16 -13.38
CA LYS A 35 -2.79 13.38 -13.85
C LYS A 35 -2.77 13.28 -15.38
N ASP A 36 -3.05 12.10 -15.89
CA ASP A 36 -3.27 11.81 -17.32
C ASP A 36 -4.62 11.09 -17.43
N GLU A 37 -5.65 11.85 -17.85
CA GLU A 37 -7.02 11.34 -18.02
C GLU A 37 -7.14 10.32 -19.15
N GLN A 38 -6.34 10.50 -20.21
CA GLN A 38 -6.40 9.71 -21.44
C GLN A 38 -5.73 8.35 -21.21
N GLY A 39 -4.56 8.37 -20.57
CA GLY A 39 -3.85 7.20 -20.07
C GLY A 39 -4.42 6.59 -18.78
N LYS A 40 -5.46 7.20 -18.18
CA LYS A 40 -6.10 6.78 -16.91
C LYS A 40 -5.08 6.55 -15.79
N LYS A 41 -4.20 7.54 -15.61
CA LYS A 41 -2.94 7.37 -14.91
C LYS A 41 -2.59 8.57 -14.03
N ILE A 42 -1.98 8.26 -12.90
CA ILE A 42 -1.38 9.21 -11.97
C ILE A 42 0.11 8.95 -11.96
N THR A 43 0.91 9.95 -12.31
CA THR A 43 2.38 9.89 -12.24
C THR A 43 2.85 10.79 -11.11
N ARG A 44 3.63 10.23 -10.19
CA ARG A 44 4.21 10.94 -9.03
C ARG A 44 5.72 11.04 -9.22
N TYR A 45 6.28 12.22 -9.08
CA TYR A 45 7.73 12.45 -9.21
C TYR A 45 8.28 12.85 -7.85
N ASP A 46 9.33 12.16 -7.40
CA ASP A 46 10.05 12.48 -6.17
C ASP A 46 11.41 13.12 -6.49
N PRO A 47 11.47 14.45 -6.72
CA PRO A 47 12.69 15.13 -7.16
C PRO A 47 13.77 15.17 -6.07
N LEU A 48 13.39 15.18 -4.80
CA LEU A 48 14.29 15.39 -3.66
C LEU A 48 15.06 14.14 -3.24
N ALA A 49 14.65 12.95 -3.67
CA ALA A 49 15.40 11.71 -3.44
C ALA A 49 16.82 11.74 -4.05
N ALA A 50 17.10 12.70 -4.93
CA ALA A 50 18.37 12.91 -5.59
C ALA A 50 19.45 13.65 -4.76
N GLN A 51 19.08 14.46 -3.75
CA GLN A 51 19.94 15.60 -3.38
C GLN A 51 20.72 15.55 -2.06
N ASN A 52 20.37 14.77 -1.04
CA ASN A 52 21.14 14.77 0.22
C ASN A 52 20.90 13.58 1.15
N GLU A 53 21.99 13.00 1.69
CA GLU A 53 21.93 12.10 2.88
C GLU A 53 21.69 12.86 4.20
N ARG A 54 21.84 14.19 4.18
CA ARG A 54 21.69 15.09 5.35
C ARG A 54 20.43 15.95 5.32
N SER A 55 19.49 15.72 4.40
CA SER A 55 18.26 16.51 4.32
C SER A 55 17.37 16.26 5.54
N GLN A 56 16.71 17.32 6.01
CA GLN A 56 15.81 17.25 7.16
C GLN A 56 14.73 16.18 6.96
N SER A 57 14.27 15.56 8.06
CA SER A 57 13.19 14.57 8.05
C SER A 57 11.95 15.12 7.33
N ARG A 58 11.68 14.61 6.12
CA ARG A 58 10.53 14.96 5.29
C ARG A 58 9.24 14.75 6.09
N LYS A 59 8.42 15.80 6.23
CA LYS A 59 7.14 15.71 6.94
C LYS A 59 6.17 14.85 6.14
N LEU A 60 5.95 13.62 6.59
CA LEU A 60 5.01 12.69 5.92
C LEU A 60 3.57 12.83 6.40
N PHE A 61 3.36 13.48 7.55
CA PHE A 61 2.05 13.93 7.99
C PHE A 61 1.54 15.01 7.04
N SER A 62 0.39 14.76 6.43
CA SER A 62 -0.41 15.80 5.78
C SER A 62 -1.78 15.88 6.46
N SER A 63 -2.22 17.08 6.79
CA SER A 63 -3.60 17.30 7.25
C SER A 63 -4.63 16.99 6.15
N HIS A 64 -4.24 16.97 4.88
CA HIS A 64 -5.10 16.62 3.76
C HIS A 64 -5.46 15.12 3.73
N ASP A 65 -4.64 14.20 4.28
CA ASP A 65 -5.01 12.78 4.45
C ASP A 65 -6.26 12.63 5.33
N TYR A 66 -6.27 13.40 6.43
CA TYR A 66 -7.37 13.45 7.38
C TYR A 66 -8.59 14.12 6.75
N LEU A 67 -8.40 15.16 5.94
CA LEU A 67 -9.50 15.81 5.23
C LEU A 67 -10.11 14.87 4.17
N GLN A 68 -9.31 14.08 3.45
CA GLN A 68 -9.81 13.02 2.58
C GLN A 68 -10.67 12.00 3.34
N GLN A 69 -10.25 11.57 4.54
CA GLN A 69 -11.07 10.67 5.36
C GLN A 69 -12.41 11.31 5.74
N ALA A 70 -12.41 12.59 6.14
CA ALA A 70 -13.62 13.33 6.46
C ALA A 70 -14.58 13.44 5.26
N ILE A 71 -14.09 13.93 4.12
CA ILE A 71 -14.86 14.07 2.88
C ILE A 71 -15.39 12.71 2.40
N ASN A 72 -14.62 11.63 2.53
CA ASN A 72 -15.10 10.28 2.18
C ASN A 72 -16.21 9.79 3.13
N MET A 73 -16.30 10.25 4.39
CA MET A 73 -17.45 9.95 5.25
C MET A 73 -18.73 10.62 4.72
N PHE A 74 -18.64 11.89 4.30
CA PHE A 74 -19.78 12.59 3.71
C PHE A 74 -20.19 11.94 2.37
N ARG A 75 -19.22 11.51 1.55
CA ARG A 75 -19.47 10.71 0.34
C ARG A 75 -20.18 9.40 0.65
N GLY A 76 -19.70 8.64 1.64
CA GLY A 76 -20.32 7.38 2.06
C GLY A 76 -21.72 7.58 2.65
N ALA A 77 -21.99 8.72 3.30
CA ALA A 77 -23.32 9.07 3.76
C ALA A 77 -24.25 9.45 2.61
N ASP A 78 -23.78 10.21 1.62
CA ASP A 78 -24.51 10.55 0.40
C ASP A 78 -24.94 9.27 -0.36
N GLU A 79 -24.05 8.28 -0.45
CA GLU A 79 -24.37 6.96 -1.04
C GLU A 79 -25.41 6.18 -0.23
N ILE A 80 -25.37 6.20 1.10
CA ILE A 80 -26.44 5.57 1.92
C ILE A 80 -27.77 6.24 1.65
N VAL A 81 -27.82 7.58 1.69
CA VAL A 81 -29.06 8.34 1.46
C VAL A 81 -29.62 8.08 0.06
N ALA A 82 -28.75 8.08 -0.96
CA ALA A 82 -29.12 7.75 -2.33
C ALA A 82 -29.50 6.27 -2.57
N ALA A 83 -29.31 5.40 -1.57
CA ALA A 83 -29.65 3.98 -1.63
C ALA A 83 -30.90 3.59 -0.83
N VAL A 84 -31.25 4.34 0.22
CA VAL A 84 -32.28 3.91 1.21
C VAL A 84 -33.34 4.96 1.56
N VAL A 85 -33.21 6.21 1.09
CA VAL A 85 -34.17 7.29 1.38
C VAL A 85 -34.94 7.63 0.11
N ASP A 86 -36.26 7.76 0.22
CA ASP A 86 -37.14 8.10 -0.91
C ASP A 86 -37.18 9.61 -1.21
N ASN A 87 -37.62 9.96 -2.42
CA ASN A 87 -37.89 11.34 -2.81
C ASN A 87 -39.17 11.86 -2.14
N PRO A 88 -39.26 13.16 -1.76
CA PRO A 88 -38.27 14.22 -2.00
C PRO A 88 -37.19 14.36 -0.92
N VAL A 89 -37.36 13.72 0.26
CA VAL A 89 -36.45 13.85 1.42
C VAL A 89 -35.00 13.49 1.07
N GLN A 90 -34.81 12.53 0.15
CA GLN A 90 -33.50 12.22 -0.42
C GLN A 90 -32.78 13.46 -0.96
N GLY A 91 -33.45 14.29 -1.78
CA GLY A 91 -32.83 15.45 -2.43
C GLY A 91 -32.31 16.47 -1.42
N GLU A 92 -33.11 16.81 -0.41
CA GLU A 92 -32.73 17.76 0.65
C GLU A 92 -31.58 17.24 1.51
N LEU A 93 -31.63 15.98 1.91
CA LEU A 93 -30.64 15.36 2.80
C LEU A 93 -29.26 15.22 2.11
N ARG A 94 -29.25 14.86 0.82
CA ARG A 94 -28.03 14.82 -0.01
C ARG A 94 -27.42 16.20 -0.21
N SER A 95 -28.27 17.18 -0.51
CA SER A 95 -27.89 18.59 -0.65
C SER A 95 -27.23 19.11 0.63
N TRP A 96 -27.85 18.88 1.80
CA TRP A 96 -27.26 19.22 3.10
C TRP A 96 -25.90 18.55 3.36
N LEU A 97 -25.76 17.25 3.07
CA LEU A 97 -24.48 16.53 3.21
C LEU A 97 -23.38 17.14 2.33
N LYS A 98 -23.69 17.46 1.06
CA LYS A 98 -22.75 18.14 0.14
C LYS A 98 -22.36 19.53 0.66
N ARG A 99 -23.33 20.36 1.05
CA ARG A 99 -23.07 21.69 1.63
C ARG A 99 -22.17 21.60 2.86
N ARG A 100 -22.38 20.60 3.71
CA ARG A 100 -21.55 20.37 4.90
C ARG A 100 -20.14 19.90 4.55
N ALA A 101 -20.00 19.01 3.57
CA ALA A 101 -18.70 18.58 3.05
C ALA A 101 -17.91 19.76 2.47
N LEU A 102 -18.54 20.63 1.69
CA LEU A 102 -17.94 21.84 1.12
C LEU A 102 -17.46 22.80 2.22
N ILE A 103 -18.27 23.07 3.24
CA ILE A 103 -17.84 23.90 4.39
C ILE A 103 -16.58 23.33 5.07
N ILE A 104 -16.49 22.02 5.23
CA ILE A 104 -15.33 21.35 5.85
C ILE A 104 -14.11 21.39 4.92
N LEU A 105 -14.32 21.22 3.61
CA LEU A 105 -13.27 21.33 2.58
C LEU A 105 -12.65 22.74 2.57
N THR A 106 -13.48 23.79 2.58
CA THR A 106 -13.05 25.19 2.61
C THR A 106 -12.40 25.59 3.94
N ALA A 107 -12.90 25.08 5.07
CA ALA A 107 -12.33 25.37 6.39
C ALA A 107 -10.96 24.66 6.62
N GLY A 108 -10.74 23.53 5.97
CA GLY A 108 -9.53 22.72 6.12
C GLY A 108 -9.39 22.06 7.49
N LEU A 109 -8.18 21.55 7.77
CA LEU A 109 -7.80 20.97 9.06
C LEU A 109 -6.49 21.59 9.59
N PRO A 110 -6.18 21.46 10.89
CA PRO A 110 -4.94 21.97 11.48
C PRO A 110 -3.67 21.38 10.86
N ARG A 111 -2.98 22.17 10.01
CA ARG A 111 -1.83 21.75 9.18
C ARG A 111 -0.64 21.11 9.92
N TYR A 112 -0.51 21.30 11.23
CA TYR A 112 0.63 20.80 12.02
C TYR A 112 0.22 20.09 13.32
N ASN A 113 -1.02 19.60 13.43
CA ASN A 113 -1.49 18.92 14.64
C ASN A 113 -2.30 17.67 14.32
N GLU A 114 -1.62 16.52 14.23
CA GLU A 114 -2.21 15.22 13.93
C GLU A 114 -3.27 14.81 14.97
N LYS A 115 -3.04 15.10 16.27
CA LYS A 115 -4.01 14.82 17.34
C LYS A 115 -5.30 15.62 17.15
N ALA A 116 -5.21 16.91 16.83
CA ALA A 116 -6.38 17.73 16.54
C ALA A 116 -7.14 17.22 15.30
N CYS A 117 -6.43 16.77 14.25
CA CYS A 117 -7.05 16.14 13.09
C CYS A 117 -7.80 14.85 13.46
N GLN A 118 -7.24 14.02 14.37
CA GLN A 118 -7.91 12.82 14.88
C GLN A 118 -9.18 13.11 15.68
N GLU A 119 -9.17 14.12 16.57
CA GLU A 119 -10.38 14.51 17.31
C GLU A 119 -11.45 15.13 16.40
N LEU A 120 -11.05 15.87 15.38
CA LEU A 120 -11.97 16.37 14.33
C LEU A 120 -12.58 15.22 13.52
N LEU A 121 -11.81 14.18 13.16
CA LEU A 121 -12.37 12.97 12.52
C LEU A 121 -13.44 12.28 13.37
N LYS A 122 -13.23 12.14 14.69
CA LYS A 122 -14.25 11.59 15.59
C LYS A 122 -15.50 12.46 15.63
N THR A 123 -15.31 13.78 15.65
CA THR A 123 -16.41 14.76 15.63
C THR A 123 -17.24 14.61 14.35
N PHE A 124 -16.60 14.61 13.17
CA PHE A 124 -17.31 14.45 11.89
C PHE A 124 -17.95 13.07 11.74
N ASN A 125 -17.29 11.99 12.15
CA ASN A 125 -17.89 10.65 12.17
C ASN A 125 -19.14 10.61 13.06
N THR A 126 -19.11 11.27 14.22
CA THR A 126 -20.26 11.35 15.13
C THR A 126 -21.39 12.20 14.54
N GLU A 127 -21.05 13.33 13.90
CA GLU A 127 -22.00 14.19 13.19
C GLU A 127 -22.72 13.39 12.09
N VAL A 128 -21.96 12.81 11.15
CA VAL A 128 -22.50 12.03 10.03
C VAL A 128 -23.31 10.82 10.51
N CYS A 129 -22.86 10.09 11.54
CA CYS A 129 -23.62 8.97 12.09
C CYS A 129 -24.94 9.42 12.74
N LYS A 130 -25.00 10.59 13.40
CA LYS A 130 -26.24 11.16 13.94
C LYS A 130 -27.20 11.61 12.83
N ILE A 131 -26.67 12.19 11.74
CA ILE A 131 -27.45 12.55 10.55
C ILE A 131 -28.11 11.31 9.94
N LEU A 132 -27.29 10.30 9.63
CA LEU A 132 -27.76 9.04 9.05
C LEU A 132 -28.75 8.31 9.98
N GLN A 133 -28.47 8.24 11.28
CA GLN A 133 -29.40 7.64 12.23
C GLN A 133 -30.74 8.37 12.24
N ARG A 134 -30.75 9.71 12.35
CA ARG A 134 -31.99 10.48 12.46
C ARG A 134 -32.84 10.44 11.19
N HIS A 135 -32.24 10.48 10.01
CA HIS A 135 -32.95 10.75 8.75
C HIS A 135 -32.96 9.60 7.73
N ALA A 136 -32.08 8.60 7.86
CA ALA A 136 -31.98 7.50 6.89
C ALA A 136 -32.09 6.10 7.52
N LEU A 137 -31.65 5.94 8.77
CA LEU A 137 -31.53 4.64 9.46
C LEU A 137 -32.04 4.71 10.93
N PRO A 138 -33.28 5.18 11.18
CA PRO A 138 -33.79 5.45 12.54
C PRO A 138 -33.93 4.21 13.43
N SER A 139 -34.09 3.03 12.84
CA SER A 139 -34.17 1.75 13.55
C SER A 139 -32.81 1.19 14.00
N LEU A 140 -31.69 1.83 13.62
CA LEU A 140 -30.34 1.34 13.91
C LEU A 140 -29.66 2.15 15.01
N THR A 141 -28.79 1.49 15.79
CA THR A 141 -27.92 2.18 16.77
C THR A 141 -26.77 2.90 16.06
N LEU A 142 -26.27 4.00 16.63
CA LEU A 142 -25.11 4.73 16.09
C LEU A 142 -23.91 3.83 15.77
N LYS A 143 -23.67 2.77 16.57
CA LYS A 143 -22.61 1.79 16.30
C LYS A 143 -22.86 0.97 15.03
N LYS A 144 -24.11 0.54 14.78
CA LYS A 144 -24.50 -0.13 13.53
C LYS A 144 -24.41 0.83 12.33
N VAL A 145 -24.91 2.07 12.49
CA VAL A 145 -24.83 3.12 11.46
C VAL A 145 -23.37 3.42 11.10
N SER A 146 -22.48 3.57 12.08
CA SER A 146 -21.06 3.81 11.84
C SER A 146 -20.39 2.65 11.10
N ALA A 147 -20.74 1.40 11.42
CA ALA A 147 -20.24 0.23 10.71
C ALA A 147 -20.72 0.19 9.24
N LEU A 148 -21.97 0.54 8.98
CA LEU A 148 -22.52 0.65 7.61
C LEU A 148 -21.91 1.81 6.83
N LEU A 149 -21.65 2.94 7.49
CA LEU A 149 -20.91 4.06 6.91
C LEU A 149 -19.50 3.63 6.46
N ARG A 150 -18.77 2.82 7.25
CA ARG A 150 -17.48 2.26 6.82
C ARG A 150 -17.60 1.34 5.59
N LYS A 151 -18.73 0.66 5.40
CA LYS A 151 -19.01 -0.09 4.16
C LYS A 151 -19.31 0.84 3.00
N ALA A 152 -20.18 1.82 3.17
CA ALA A 152 -20.54 2.80 2.13
C ALA A 152 -19.33 3.59 1.62
N GLU A 153 -18.44 4.03 2.52
CA GLU A 153 -17.12 4.60 2.21
C GLU A 153 -16.25 3.75 1.26
N SER A 154 -16.53 2.44 1.19
CA SER A 154 -15.79 1.45 0.41
C SER A 154 -16.51 1.08 -0.89
N TYR A 155 -17.83 1.30 -0.99
CA TYR A 155 -18.59 1.25 -2.24
C TYR A 155 -18.44 2.55 -3.03
N ALA A 156 -18.40 3.70 -2.35
CA ALA A 156 -18.45 5.01 -3.00
C ALA A 156 -17.42 5.23 -4.12
N PRO A 157 -16.15 4.76 -4.02
CA PRO A 157 -15.18 4.85 -5.13
C PRO A 157 -15.55 4.03 -6.38
N LEU A 158 -16.51 3.10 -6.33
CA LEU A 158 -17.03 2.43 -7.53
C LEU A 158 -17.90 3.36 -8.39
N GLY A 159 -18.33 4.51 -7.83
CA GLY A 159 -18.95 5.61 -8.58
C GLY A 159 -17.99 6.73 -9.00
N ASP A 160 -16.67 6.50 -8.93
CA ASP A 160 -15.69 7.34 -9.64
C ASP A 160 -15.81 7.09 -11.16
N ALA A 161 -15.24 7.97 -12.01
CA ALA A 161 -15.28 7.76 -13.46
C ALA A 161 -14.44 6.55 -13.93
N HIS A 162 -13.34 6.28 -13.24
CA HIS A 162 -12.47 5.11 -13.38
C HIS A 162 -11.44 5.05 -12.24
N HIS A 163 -10.77 3.92 -12.05
CA HIS A 163 -9.61 3.82 -11.15
C HIS A 163 -8.29 3.99 -11.91
N TYR A 164 -7.40 4.82 -11.37
CA TYR A 164 -6.16 5.20 -12.04
C TYR A 164 -5.06 4.16 -11.81
N SER A 165 -4.22 3.94 -12.83
CA SER A 165 -2.90 3.35 -12.63
C SER A 165 -2.02 4.33 -11.86
N VAL A 166 -1.24 3.84 -10.91
CA VAL A 166 -0.37 4.68 -10.06
C VAL A 166 1.08 4.41 -10.40
N GLU A 167 1.78 5.44 -10.82
CA GLU A 167 3.21 5.42 -11.10
C GLU A 167 3.98 6.32 -10.13
N THR A 168 5.21 5.96 -9.81
CA THR A 168 6.12 6.80 -9.05
C THR A 168 7.55 6.70 -9.61
N VAL A 169 8.09 7.86 -9.98
CA VAL A 169 9.45 8.06 -10.46
C VAL A 169 10.29 8.55 -9.27
N THR A 170 11.35 7.83 -8.93
CA THR A 170 12.22 8.14 -7.80
C THR A 170 13.68 7.99 -8.21
N ARG A 171 14.48 9.04 -8.04
CA ARG A 171 15.93 8.96 -8.24
C ARG A 171 16.58 8.32 -7.01
N ILE A 172 17.41 7.32 -7.24
CA ILE A 172 18.12 6.56 -6.21
C ILE A 172 19.60 6.51 -6.63
N GLY A 173 20.38 7.44 -6.09
CA GLY A 173 21.74 7.74 -6.57
C GLY A 173 21.71 8.21 -8.03
N ASN A 174 22.45 7.51 -8.88
CA ASN A 174 22.52 7.80 -10.32
C ASN A 174 21.41 7.10 -11.14
N ASN A 175 20.63 6.22 -10.52
CA ASN A 175 19.58 5.46 -11.21
C ASN A 175 18.22 6.14 -11.01
N ILE A 176 17.36 6.16 -12.03
CA ILE A 176 15.92 6.39 -11.82
C ILE A 176 15.22 5.05 -11.69
N ILE A 177 14.47 4.89 -10.60
CA ILE A 177 13.58 3.76 -10.35
C ILE A 177 12.15 4.21 -10.63
N PHE A 178 11.44 3.36 -11.37
CA PHE A 178 10.06 3.55 -11.78
C PHE A 178 9.22 2.41 -11.21
N GLN A 179 8.30 2.75 -10.32
CA GLN A 179 7.30 1.84 -9.77
C GLN A 179 5.97 2.10 -10.49
N ALA A 180 5.36 1.08 -11.09
CA ALA A 180 4.03 1.17 -11.68
C ALA A 180 3.12 0.07 -11.14
N ASP A 181 1.93 0.45 -10.66
CA ASP A 181 0.87 -0.45 -10.21
C ASP A 181 -0.40 -0.21 -11.03
N VAL A 182 -0.75 -1.21 -11.85
CA VAL A 182 -1.90 -1.18 -12.76
C VAL A 182 -3.05 -2.00 -12.14
N PRO A 183 -4.24 -1.40 -11.91
CA PRO A 183 -5.41 -2.09 -11.38
C PRO A 183 -5.80 -3.33 -12.20
N VAL A 184 -6.12 -4.44 -11.53
CA VAL A 184 -6.66 -5.66 -12.15
C VAL A 184 -8.19 -5.57 -12.21
N THR A 185 -8.70 -4.87 -13.23
CA THR A 185 -10.13 -4.52 -13.36
C THR A 185 -10.98 -5.56 -14.09
N GLU A 186 -10.40 -6.34 -15.00
CA GLU A 186 -11.15 -7.32 -15.80
C GLU A 186 -11.70 -8.44 -14.92
N THR A 187 -13.01 -8.67 -14.98
CA THR A 187 -13.69 -9.81 -14.32
C THR A 187 -13.83 -11.01 -15.25
N THR A 188 -13.91 -12.22 -14.69
CA THR A 188 -14.21 -13.43 -15.47
C THR A 188 -15.67 -13.41 -15.94
N GLU A 189 -15.98 -14.13 -17.03
CA GLU A 189 -17.39 -14.23 -17.47
C GLU A 189 -18.28 -14.91 -16.40
N ASN A 190 -17.71 -15.78 -15.56
CA ASN A 190 -18.43 -16.37 -14.44
C ASN A 190 -18.69 -15.35 -13.31
N GLN A 191 -17.71 -14.51 -12.95
CA GLN A 191 -17.91 -13.38 -12.05
C GLN A 191 -18.97 -12.41 -12.57
N LYS A 192 -18.95 -12.07 -13.87
CA LYS A 192 -19.98 -11.21 -14.48
C LYS A 192 -21.38 -11.80 -14.30
N ARG A 193 -21.59 -13.09 -14.57
CA ARG A 193 -22.88 -13.77 -14.30
C ARG A 193 -23.26 -13.71 -12.82
N LEU A 194 -22.34 -14.04 -11.91
CA LEU A 194 -22.60 -13.95 -10.46
C LEU A 194 -22.97 -12.53 -10.01
N LEU A 195 -22.39 -11.50 -10.64
CA LEU A 195 -22.68 -10.08 -10.39
C LEU A 195 -23.98 -9.63 -11.06
N GLN A 196 -24.38 -10.19 -12.20
CA GLN A 196 -25.61 -9.87 -12.92
C GLN A 196 -26.83 -10.56 -12.29
N ASP A 197 -26.71 -11.84 -11.97
CA ASP A 197 -27.77 -12.68 -11.35
C ASP A 197 -27.79 -12.56 -9.81
N TYR A 198 -27.28 -11.43 -9.27
CA TYR A 198 -26.92 -11.26 -7.86
C TYR A 198 -28.09 -11.50 -6.89
N GLU A 199 -29.33 -11.20 -7.27
CA GLU A 199 -30.51 -11.32 -6.39
C GLU A 199 -30.77 -12.77 -5.95
N THR A 200 -30.40 -13.74 -6.79
CA THR A 200 -30.52 -15.18 -6.49
C THR A 200 -29.31 -15.74 -5.72
N GLN A 201 -28.25 -14.95 -5.53
CA GLN A 201 -26.99 -15.43 -4.96
C GLN A 201 -26.97 -15.37 -3.42
N ALA A 202 -26.62 -16.49 -2.80
CA ALA A 202 -26.49 -16.59 -1.35
C ALA A 202 -25.48 -15.60 -0.73
N TRP A 203 -24.44 -15.17 -1.47
CA TRP A 203 -23.47 -14.19 -0.99
C TRP A 203 -24.01 -12.76 -0.94
N TYR A 204 -25.02 -12.44 -1.76
CA TYR A 204 -25.70 -11.15 -1.79
C TYR A 204 -26.82 -11.13 -0.74
N GLN A 205 -27.58 -12.23 -0.64
CA GLN A 205 -28.62 -12.41 0.37
C GLN A 205 -28.07 -12.37 1.81
N SER A 206 -26.80 -12.72 2.04
CA SER A 206 -26.12 -12.58 3.33
C SER A 206 -25.62 -11.16 3.67
N LEU A 207 -25.67 -10.22 2.72
CA LEU A 207 -25.32 -8.81 2.96
C LEU A 207 -26.43 -8.11 3.75
N HIS A 208 -26.06 -7.10 4.54
CA HIS A 208 -27.05 -6.24 5.22
C HIS A 208 -27.93 -5.51 4.18
N PRO A 209 -29.24 -5.25 4.40
CA PRO A 209 -30.11 -4.61 3.40
C PRO A 209 -29.60 -3.27 2.86
N VAL A 210 -28.94 -2.45 3.69
CA VAL A 210 -28.25 -1.21 3.25
C VAL A 210 -27.05 -1.52 2.34
N GLU A 211 -26.30 -2.59 2.61
CA GLU A 211 -25.19 -3.03 1.75
C GLU A 211 -25.69 -3.66 0.44
N GLN A 212 -26.84 -4.35 0.46
CA GLN A 212 -27.55 -4.80 -0.74
C GLN A 212 -27.98 -3.61 -1.62
N ALA A 213 -28.58 -2.57 -1.03
CA ALA A 213 -28.97 -1.36 -1.74
C ALA A 213 -27.77 -0.59 -2.33
N LEU A 214 -26.66 -0.50 -1.60
CA LEU A 214 -25.39 0.05 -2.11
C LEU A 214 -24.83 -0.80 -3.25
N PHE A 215 -24.83 -2.13 -3.12
CA PHE A 215 -24.36 -3.02 -4.19
C PHE A 215 -25.18 -2.83 -5.48
N ARG A 216 -26.51 -2.76 -5.41
CA ARG A 216 -27.39 -2.53 -6.57
C ARG A 216 -27.07 -1.25 -7.34
N ARG A 217 -26.63 -0.19 -6.66
CA ARG A 217 -26.21 1.08 -7.30
C ARG A 217 -24.88 0.96 -8.05
N HIS A 218 -23.98 0.09 -7.58
CA HIS A 218 -22.58 0.01 -8.04
C HIS A 218 -22.24 -1.27 -8.82
N VAL A 219 -23.19 -2.19 -9.00
CA VAL A 219 -22.96 -3.47 -9.69
C VAL A 219 -22.42 -3.32 -11.12
N GLY A 220 -22.89 -2.31 -11.87
CA GLY A 220 -22.39 -2.02 -13.21
C GLY A 220 -20.89 -1.74 -13.23
N ALA A 221 -20.38 -0.96 -12.28
CA ALA A 221 -18.97 -0.62 -12.14
C ALA A 221 -18.08 -1.83 -11.78
N LEU A 222 -18.64 -2.90 -11.22
CA LEU A 222 -17.91 -4.17 -10.99
C LEU A 222 -17.80 -5.03 -12.27
N THR A 223 -18.55 -4.69 -13.32
CA THR A 223 -18.55 -5.42 -14.62
C THR A 223 -17.95 -4.61 -15.77
N ASP A 224 -17.73 -3.30 -15.60
CA ASP A 224 -17.29 -2.39 -16.67
C ASP A 224 -15.78 -2.43 -16.97
N SER A 225 -15.01 -3.20 -16.20
CA SER A 225 -13.55 -3.34 -16.32
C SER A 225 -12.77 -2.01 -16.15
N LYS A 226 -13.32 -1.04 -15.41
CA LYS A 226 -12.61 0.22 -15.04
C LYS A 226 -12.32 0.37 -13.54
N HIS A 227 -12.90 -0.49 -12.70
CA HIS A 227 -12.85 -0.37 -11.24
C HIS A 227 -12.34 -1.64 -10.57
N ILE A 228 -11.73 -1.48 -9.40
CA ILE A 228 -11.41 -2.57 -8.47
C ILE A 228 -12.09 -2.32 -7.12
N PRO A 229 -12.64 -3.35 -6.45
CA PRO A 229 -13.26 -3.17 -5.16
C PRO A 229 -12.25 -2.97 -4.03
N SER A 230 -12.64 -2.15 -3.06
CA SER A 230 -11.87 -1.87 -1.85
C SER A 230 -11.65 -3.13 -0.99
N VAL A 231 -10.53 -3.15 -0.25
CA VAL A 231 -10.17 -4.17 0.77
C VAL A 231 -11.26 -4.50 1.81
N TYR A 232 -12.27 -3.63 1.94
CA TYR A 232 -13.39 -3.74 2.88
C TYR A 232 -14.63 -4.43 2.29
N LEU A 233 -14.74 -4.53 0.96
CA LEU A 233 -15.87 -5.18 0.27
C LEU A 233 -15.73 -6.71 0.21
N ARG A 234 -15.43 -7.36 1.35
CA ARG A 234 -15.00 -8.77 1.42
C ARG A 234 -16.11 -9.82 1.22
N GLY A 235 -17.34 -9.39 0.91
CA GLY A 235 -18.49 -10.26 0.69
C GLY A 235 -18.79 -10.58 -0.77
N ILE A 236 -18.22 -9.82 -1.72
CA ILE A 236 -18.62 -9.82 -3.14
C ILE A 236 -17.60 -10.58 -4.05
N PRO A 237 -18.03 -11.13 -5.21
CA PRO A 237 -17.19 -11.90 -6.13
C PRO A 237 -16.30 -11.01 -7.01
N CYS A 238 -15.22 -10.45 -6.44
CA CYS A 238 -14.15 -9.76 -7.18
C CYS A 238 -12.80 -9.78 -6.43
N LEU A 239 -11.70 -9.71 -7.18
CA LEU A 239 -10.34 -9.50 -6.69
C LEU A 239 -10.20 -8.09 -6.09
N ARG A 240 -10.00 -8.01 -4.78
CA ARG A 240 -9.98 -6.76 -4.02
C ARG A 240 -8.56 -6.21 -3.92
N ASN A 241 -8.38 -4.89 -4.11
CA ASN A 241 -7.06 -4.23 -4.11
C ASN A 241 -6.04 -4.97 -5.00
N GLY A 242 -6.49 -5.46 -6.16
CA GLY A 242 -5.66 -6.19 -7.11
C GLY A 242 -4.90 -5.22 -8.00
N TYR A 243 -3.57 -5.25 -7.96
CA TYR A 243 -2.70 -4.50 -8.86
C TYR A 243 -1.57 -5.39 -9.39
N ARG A 244 -1.30 -5.31 -10.69
CA ARG A 244 -0.08 -5.84 -11.29
C ARG A 244 1.01 -4.78 -11.16
N LYS A 245 2.12 -5.14 -10.52
CA LYS A 245 3.26 -4.26 -10.27
C LYS A 245 4.41 -4.54 -11.22
N VAL A 246 5.03 -3.47 -11.70
CA VAL A 246 6.27 -3.51 -12.49
C VAL A 246 7.26 -2.52 -11.88
N LEU A 247 8.48 -2.99 -11.64
CA LEU A 247 9.61 -2.17 -11.22
C LEU A 247 10.63 -2.10 -12.36
N THR A 248 10.99 -0.90 -12.78
CA THR A 248 11.92 -0.68 -13.90
C THR A 248 12.99 0.33 -13.50
N LYS A 249 14.24 0.07 -13.89
CA LYS A 249 15.32 1.07 -13.88
C LYS A 249 15.32 1.80 -15.22
N PHE A 250 15.31 3.13 -15.17
CA PHE A 250 15.55 3.96 -16.34
C PHE A 250 17.00 4.43 -16.37
N THR A 251 17.60 4.33 -17.55
CA THR A 251 18.86 5.00 -17.90
C THR A 251 18.51 6.32 -18.57
N ILE A 252 19.25 7.37 -18.23
CA ILE A 252 19.09 8.72 -18.76
C ILE A 252 20.41 9.14 -19.41
N ASP A 253 20.35 9.92 -20.48
CA ASP A 253 21.51 10.67 -20.98
C ASP A 253 21.70 12.02 -20.25
N ASP A 254 22.78 12.72 -20.59
CA ASP A 254 23.13 14.03 -20.03
C ASP A 254 22.09 15.12 -20.36
N SER A 255 21.22 14.90 -21.35
CA SER A 255 20.14 15.82 -21.73
C SER A 255 18.83 15.58 -20.97
N GLY A 256 18.78 14.56 -20.10
CA GLY A 256 17.60 14.22 -19.31
C GLY A 256 16.63 13.25 -20.00
N ASN A 257 16.97 12.71 -21.18
CA ASN A 257 16.11 11.81 -21.94
C ASN A 257 16.30 10.34 -21.54
N ILE A 258 15.20 9.58 -21.48
CA ILE A 258 15.22 8.15 -21.13
C ILE A 258 15.76 7.34 -22.31
N THR A 259 17.02 6.91 -22.23
CA THR A 259 17.71 6.12 -23.26
C THR A 259 17.58 4.61 -23.09
N GLY A 260 17.24 4.13 -21.88
CA GLY A 260 17.15 2.70 -21.59
C GLY A 260 16.14 2.36 -20.51
N ARG A 261 15.57 1.15 -20.59
CA ARG A 261 14.62 0.60 -19.62
C ARG A 261 15.01 -0.84 -19.27
N THR A 262 15.35 -1.09 -18.01
CA THR A 262 15.72 -2.43 -17.51
C THR A 262 14.65 -2.88 -16.51
N PRO A 263 13.81 -3.88 -16.83
CA PRO A 263 12.91 -4.48 -15.85
C PRO A 263 13.71 -5.08 -14.69
N LEU A 264 13.32 -4.78 -13.46
CA LEU A 264 14.00 -5.26 -12.25
C LEU A 264 13.25 -6.40 -11.58
N THR A 265 11.92 -6.27 -11.49
CA THR A 265 11.01 -7.31 -11.01
C THR A 265 9.57 -6.97 -11.41
N SER A 266 8.73 -7.99 -11.49
CA SER A 266 7.28 -7.88 -11.64
C SER A 266 6.61 -8.90 -10.73
N TYR A 267 5.42 -8.57 -10.24
CA TYR A 267 4.57 -9.45 -9.45
C TYR A 267 3.16 -8.85 -9.34
N THR A 268 2.18 -9.63 -8.92
CA THR A 268 0.85 -9.12 -8.56
C THR A 268 0.74 -8.93 -7.04
N HIS A 269 -0.07 -7.97 -6.59
CA HIS A 269 -0.46 -7.88 -5.19
C HIS A 269 -1.98 -7.77 -5.06
N SER A 270 -2.55 -8.37 -4.00
CA SER A 270 -4.01 -8.37 -3.79
C SER A 270 -4.39 -8.52 -2.31
N ALA A 271 -5.63 -8.15 -1.98
CA ALA A 271 -6.25 -8.64 -0.75
C ALA A 271 -6.54 -10.15 -0.87
N SER A 272 -6.64 -10.81 0.29
CA SER A 272 -6.90 -12.26 0.36
C SER A 272 -8.04 -12.71 -0.57
N LEU A 273 -7.76 -13.74 -1.40
CA LEU A 273 -8.74 -14.36 -2.28
C LEU A 273 -9.98 -14.85 -1.51
N ALA A 274 -9.79 -15.34 -0.28
CA ALA A 274 -10.87 -15.73 0.62
C ALA A 274 -11.82 -14.55 0.95
N ALA A 275 -13.12 -14.81 0.81
CA ALA A 275 -14.18 -13.92 1.28
C ALA A 275 -14.46 -14.09 2.78
N THR A 276 -15.19 -13.15 3.38
CA THR A 276 -15.62 -13.21 4.80
C THR A 276 -16.97 -13.89 5.03
N GLN A 277 -17.52 -14.58 4.02
CA GLN A 277 -18.78 -15.32 4.13
C GLN A 277 -18.71 -16.41 5.22
N GLU A 278 -19.82 -16.72 5.90
CA GLU A 278 -19.83 -17.71 7.00
C GLU A 278 -19.79 -19.16 6.49
N HIS A 279 -20.48 -19.44 5.39
CA HIS A 279 -20.50 -20.77 4.77
C HIS A 279 -19.18 -21.08 4.03
N ARG A 280 -18.57 -22.23 4.35
CA ARG A 280 -17.28 -22.66 3.76
C ARG A 280 -17.34 -22.83 2.24
N GLN A 281 -18.42 -23.44 1.72
CA GLN A 281 -18.61 -23.65 0.28
C GLN A 281 -18.64 -22.32 -0.48
N LEU A 282 -19.42 -21.35 0.03
CA LEU A 282 -19.52 -20.01 -0.55
C LEU A 282 -18.20 -19.23 -0.47
N ARG A 283 -17.45 -19.32 0.65
CA ARG A 283 -16.09 -18.77 0.72
C ARG A 283 -15.16 -19.36 -0.34
N LEU A 284 -15.24 -20.68 -0.56
CA LEU A 284 -14.42 -21.38 -1.54
C LEU A 284 -14.79 -20.98 -2.96
N GLN A 285 -16.07 -20.96 -3.31
CA GLN A 285 -16.57 -20.47 -4.60
C GLN A 285 -16.01 -19.07 -4.90
N LEU A 286 -16.23 -18.11 -4.00
CA LEU A 286 -15.72 -16.74 -4.18
C LEU A 286 -14.19 -16.67 -4.26
N ALA A 287 -13.45 -17.53 -3.54
CA ALA A 287 -12.00 -17.59 -3.63
C ALA A 287 -11.50 -18.17 -4.97
N SER A 288 -12.18 -19.20 -5.50
CA SER A 288 -11.91 -19.77 -6.82
C SER A 288 -12.18 -18.75 -7.93
N GLU A 289 -13.28 -17.99 -7.85
CA GLU A 289 -13.54 -16.90 -8.80
C GLU A 289 -12.45 -15.81 -8.76
N ASN A 290 -12.06 -15.39 -7.57
CA ASN A 290 -10.99 -14.40 -7.39
C ASN A 290 -9.62 -14.93 -7.90
N TYR A 291 -9.39 -16.24 -7.82
CA TYR A 291 -8.21 -16.88 -8.41
C TYR A 291 -8.29 -16.91 -9.95
N GLN A 292 -9.45 -17.28 -10.53
CA GLN A 292 -9.63 -17.25 -11.98
C GLN A 292 -9.48 -15.84 -12.57
N GLN A 293 -9.90 -14.81 -11.85
CA GLN A 293 -9.64 -13.41 -12.24
C GLN A 293 -8.15 -13.08 -12.27
N LEU A 294 -7.41 -13.55 -11.27
CA LEU A 294 -5.96 -13.38 -11.16
C LEU A 294 -5.20 -14.15 -12.26
N CYS A 295 -5.69 -15.32 -12.67
CA CYS A 295 -5.19 -16.07 -13.83
C CYS A 295 -5.49 -15.35 -15.15
N ARG A 296 -6.71 -14.82 -15.34
CA ARG A 296 -7.09 -14.02 -16.52
C ARG A 296 -6.17 -12.80 -16.70
N ALA A 297 -5.79 -12.16 -15.60
CA ALA A 297 -4.88 -11.01 -15.60
C ALA A 297 -3.42 -11.33 -15.98
N ASN A 298 -3.04 -12.61 -15.97
CA ASN A 298 -1.68 -13.10 -16.22
C ASN A 298 -1.71 -14.26 -17.25
N PRO A 299 -2.19 -14.00 -18.48
CA PRO A 299 -2.39 -15.05 -19.49
C PRO A 299 -1.07 -15.74 -19.86
N GLY A 300 -1.12 -17.06 -20.01
CA GLY A 300 0.06 -17.88 -20.37
C GLY A 300 1.04 -18.15 -19.24
N LYS A 301 0.83 -17.62 -18.03
CA LYS A 301 1.66 -17.89 -16.84
C LYS A 301 0.90 -18.66 -15.76
N ASN A 302 1.61 -19.52 -15.03
CA ASN A 302 1.08 -20.15 -13.81
C ASN A 302 1.07 -19.14 -12.66
N VAL A 303 -0.02 -19.10 -11.89
CA VAL A 303 -0.17 -18.13 -10.79
C VAL A 303 0.09 -18.81 -9.45
N SER A 304 1.20 -18.44 -8.82
CA SER A 304 1.53 -18.82 -7.44
C SER A 304 1.05 -17.73 -6.46
N VAL A 305 0.53 -18.10 -5.29
CA VAL A 305 0.00 -17.15 -4.28
C VAL A 305 0.81 -17.22 -2.99
N LEU A 306 1.48 -16.10 -2.65
CA LEU A 306 2.18 -15.93 -1.38
C LEU A 306 1.26 -15.26 -0.35
N THR A 307 0.76 -16.04 0.61
CA THR A 307 -0.02 -15.54 1.73
C THR A 307 0.85 -15.23 2.96
N LEU A 308 0.71 -14.00 3.45
CA LEU A 308 1.38 -13.45 4.64
C LEU A 308 0.56 -13.69 5.93
N CYS A 309 -0.49 -14.50 5.82
CA CYS A 309 -1.41 -14.91 6.88
C CYS A 309 -0.90 -16.12 7.66
N ALA A 310 -1.39 -16.30 8.89
CA ALA A 310 -1.01 -17.43 9.74
C ALA A 310 -2.09 -18.53 9.72
N ARG A 311 -1.63 -19.78 9.59
CA ARG A 311 -2.42 -21.01 9.67
C ARG A 311 -2.13 -21.70 11.01
N VAL A 312 -2.91 -21.36 12.03
CA VAL A 312 -2.67 -21.81 13.41
C VAL A 312 -3.33 -23.18 13.64
N PRO A 313 -2.62 -24.16 14.21
CA PRO A 313 -3.21 -25.47 14.55
C PRO A 313 -4.26 -25.33 15.65
N LEU A 314 -5.19 -26.29 15.72
CA LEU A 314 -6.27 -26.34 16.72
C LEU A 314 -7.19 -25.11 16.72
N GLN A 315 -7.35 -24.46 15.57
CA GLN A 315 -8.27 -23.34 15.35
C GLN A 315 -9.64 -23.54 16.03
N GLY A 316 -10.34 -24.64 15.73
CA GLY A 316 -11.67 -24.92 16.29
C GLY A 316 -11.71 -25.09 17.81
N PHE A 317 -10.59 -25.42 18.46
CA PHE A 317 -10.47 -25.39 19.92
C PHE A 317 -10.39 -23.94 20.42
N ILE A 318 -9.55 -23.11 19.80
CA ILE A 318 -9.43 -21.68 20.14
C ILE A 318 -10.75 -20.94 19.83
N ASP A 319 -11.46 -21.31 18.77
CA ASP A 319 -12.79 -20.78 18.43
C ASP A 319 -13.81 -21.09 19.54
N ARG A 320 -13.78 -22.31 20.07
CA ARG A 320 -14.71 -22.79 21.12
C ARG A 320 -14.44 -22.15 22.48
N PHE A 321 -13.18 -22.00 22.87
CA PHE A 321 -12.80 -21.52 24.21
C PHE A 321 -12.43 -20.02 24.26
N CYS A 322 -12.10 -19.41 23.11
CA CYS A 322 -11.63 -18.03 23.00
C CYS A 322 -12.15 -17.32 21.71
N PRO A 323 -13.46 -17.30 21.42
CA PRO A 323 -14.02 -16.81 20.14
C PRO A 323 -13.67 -15.34 19.82
N LYS A 324 -13.54 -14.49 20.84
CA LYS A 324 -13.10 -13.08 20.69
C LYS A 324 -11.63 -12.95 20.27
N LEU A 325 -10.78 -13.88 20.68
CA LEU A 325 -9.37 -13.97 20.30
C LEU A 325 -9.28 -14.45 18.84
N SER A 326 -10.02 -15.52 18.52
CA SER A 326 -10.04 -16.15 17.21
C SER A 326 -10.39 -15.17 16.07
N SER A 327 -11.58 -14.60 16.13
CA SER A 327 -12.17 -13.79 15.04
C SER A 327 -11.30 -12.62 14.56
N ASN A 328 -10.46 -12.08 15.44
CA ASN A 328 -9.58 -10.94 15.16
C ASN A 328 -8.14 -11.33 14.77
N ILE A 329 -7.62 -12.42 15.35
CA ILE A 329 -6.18 -12.73 15.32
C ILE A 329 -5.87 -13.89 14.36
N LEU A 330 -6.81 -14.80 14.14
CA LEU A 330 -6.58 -16.04 13.41
C LEU A 330 -7.01 -15.94 11.94
N ASP A 331 -6.01 -15.94 11.05
CA ASP A 331 -6.20 -15.92 9.59
C ASP A 331 -6.25 -17.35 8.99
N THR A 332 -6.51 -18.39 9.80
CA THR A 332 -6.45 -19.79 9.37
C THR A 332 -7.41 -20.09 8.21
N TYR A 333 -8.65 -19.58 8.27
CA TYR A 333 -9.61 -19.73 7.17
C TYR A 333 -9.15 -19.07 5.87
N VAL A 334 -8.37 -17.99 5.94
CA VAL A 334 -7.80 -17.33 4.75
C VAL A 334 -6.83 -18.29 4.07
N VAL A 335 -5.92 -18.89 4.83
CA VAL A 335 -4.94 -19.84 4.30
C VAL A 335 -5.62 -21.09 3.76
N ASP A 336 -6.50 -21.73 4.54
CA ASP A 336 -7.19 -22.96 4.14
C ASP A 336 -8.07 -22.77 2.88
N THR A 337 -8.78 -21.64 2.78
CA THR A 337 -9.63 -21.35 1.61
C THR A 337 -8.77 -21.00 0.39
N THR A 338 -7.64 -20.30 0.56
CA THR A 338 -6.70 -20.00 -0.53
C THR A 338 -6.06 -21.29 -1.05
N GLU A 339 -5.54 -22.14 -0.16
CA GLU A 339 -4.94 -23.45 -0.52
C GLU A 339 -5.95 -24.36 -1.25
N SER A 340 -7.23 -24.30 -0.88
CA SER A 340 -8.31 -25.05 -1.54
C SER A 340 -8.71 -24.50 -2.92
N ALA A 341 -8.52 -23.20 -3.17
CA ALA A 341 -8.90 -22.53 -4.42
C ALA A 341 -7.77 -22.50 -5.47
N VAL A 342 -6.52 -22.40 -4.99
CA VAL A 342 -5.30 -22.20 -5.78
C VAL A 342 -4.54 -23.51 -6.01
N GLY A 343 -4.71 -24.48 -5.11
CA GLY A 343 -3.89 -25.68 -5.05
C GLY A 343 -2.70 -25.54 -4.08
N ARG A 344 -2.24 -26.66 -3.52
CA ARG A 344 -1.21 -26.69 -2.46
C ARG A 344 0.21 -26.60 -3.02
N GLU A 345 0.37 -26.96 -4.28
CA GLU A 345 1.54 -26.76 -5.13
C GLU A 345 1.84 -25.27 -5.31
N ASN A 346 0.81 -24.48 -5.63
CA ASN A 346 0.87 -23.04 -5.96
C ASN A 346 0.61 -22.10 -4.77
N THR A 347 0.32 -22.62 -3.57
CA THR A 347 0.10 -21.81 -2.36
C THR A 347 1.33 -21.79 -1.45
N HIS A 348 1.86 -20.60 -1.20
CA HIS A 348 3.01 -20.34 -0.33
C HIS A 348 2.57 -19.59 0.93
N VAL A 349 2.88 -20.14 2.11
CA VAL A 349 2.46 -19.61 3.42
C VAL A 349 3.70 -19.14 4.18
N ILE A 350 3.94 -17.83 4.22
CA ILE A 350 5.04 -17.21 4.97
C ILE A 350 4.44 -16.20 5.96
N PRO A 351 4.08 -16.64 7.18
CA PRO A 351 3.38 -15.81 8.14
C PRO A 351 4.32 -14.76 8.74
N ILE A 352 3.92 -13.48 8.66
CA ILE A 352 4.73 -12.36 9.19
C ILE A 352 4.11 -11.67 10.40
N ASN A 353 2.98 -12.17 10.92
CA ASN A 353 2.35 -11.65 12.13
C ASN A 353 3.00 -12.21 13.42
N ALA A 354 2.45 -11.84 14.58
CA ALA A 354 2.94 -12.31 15.87
C ALA A 354 2.77 -13.84 16.08
N LEU A 355 1.92 -14.52 15.31
CA LEU A 355 1.63 -15.97 15.46
C LEU A 355 2.52 -16.87 14.59
N ARG A 356 3.49 -16.28 13.87
CA ARG A 356 4.36 -17.00 12.94
C ARG A 356 5.08 -18.21 13.56
N PHE A 357 5.30 -18.19 14.87
CA PHE A 357 5.96 -19.27 15.63
C PHE A 357 5.10 -20.55 15.79
N ILE A 358 3.78 -20.44 15.85
CA ILE A 358 2.84 -21.59 15.91
C ILE A 358 2.21 -21.91 14.55
N SER A 359 2.29 -21.01 13.58
CA SER A 359 1.73 -21.22 12.25
C SER A 359 2.43 -22.37 11.51
N LYS A 360 1.64 -23.23 10.86
CA LYS A 360 2.17 -24.03 9.73
C LYS A 360 2.61 -23.05 8.63
N ASN A 361 3.76 -23.28 8.03
CA ASN A 361 4.35 -22.44 6.99
C ASN A 361 5.01 -23.32 5.91
N THR A 362 5.32 -22.74 4.74
CA THR A 362 5.95 -23.45 3.61
C THR A 362 7.31 -22.87 3.27
N ILE A 363 8.04 -22.30 4.25
CA ILE A 363 9.26 -21.52 4.00
C ILE A 363 10.31 -22.33 3.23
N SER A 364 10.68 -23.53 3.69
CA SER A 364 11.65 -24.38 2.97
C SER A 364 11.15 -24.68 1.56
N LYS A 365 9.99 -25.34 1.38
CA LYS A 365 9.40 -25.65 0.06
C LYS A 365 9.42 -24.46 -0.92
N THR A 366 9.14 -23.26 -0.43
CA THR A 366 9.09 -22.03 -1.25
C THR A 366 10.49 -21.60 -1.68
N CYS A 367 11.47 -21.64 -0.78
CA CYS A 367 12.86 -21.33 -1.10
C CYS A 367 13.50 -22.45 -1.94
N ASP A 368 13.23 -23.73 -1.62
CA ASP A 368 13.72 -24.90 -2.35
C ASP A 368 13.24 -24.88 -3.82
N LYS A 369 11.98 -24.50 -4.09
CA LYS A 369 11.47 -24.25 -5.46
C LYS A 369 12.30 -23.16 -6.15
N LEU A 370 12.35 -21.96 -5.54
CA LEU A 370 12.99 -20.79 -6.14
C LEU A 370 14.50 -20.99 -6.39
N ILE A 371 15.18 -21.66 -5.47
CA ILE A 371 16.61 -22.02 -5.58
C ILE A 371 16.81 -23.12 -6.63
N GLY A 372 15.88 -24.07 -6.76
CA GLY A 372 15.90 -25.09 -7.81
C GLY A 372 15.81 -24.49 -9.22
N GLU A 373 14.80 -23.64 -9.45
CA GLU A 373 14.63 -22.90 -10.71
C GLU A 373 15.87 -22.05 -11.02
N TYR A 374 16.41 -21.35 -10.02
CA TYR A 374 17.66 -20.59 -10.15
C TYR A 374 18.84 -21.47 -10.59
N VAL A 375 19.10 -22.59 -9.91
CA VAL A 375 20.20 -23.51 -10.22
C VAL A 375 20.08 -24.11 -11.62
N GLN A 376 18.85 -24.41 -12.06
CA GLN A 376 18.57 -24.91 -13.40
C GLN A 376 18.79 -23.82 -14.47
N ARG A 377 18.15 -22.65 -14.31
CA ARG A 377 18.23 -21.51 -15.25
C ARG A 377 19.65 -20.98 -15.41
N ALA A 378 20.42 -20.89 -14.32
CA ALA A 378 21.79 -20.42 -14.32
C ALA A 378 22.83 -21.48 -14.76
N GLY A 379 22.41 -22.71 -15.06
CA GLY A 379 23.31 -23.81 -15.45
C GLY A 379 24.30 -24.25 -14.37
N ILE A 380 24.06 -23.90 -13.10
CA ILE A 380 24.98 -24.12 -11.98
C ILE A 380 25.26 -25.60 -11.75
N SER A 381 24.29 -26.48 -12.01
CA SER A 381 24.46 -27.93 -11.92
C SER A 381 25.46 -28.51 -12.93
N MET A 382 25.67 -27.84 -14.08
CA MET A 382 26.49 -28.33 -15.19
C MET A 382 27.92 -27.80 -15.17
N ASN A 383 28.24 -26.79 -14.36
CA ASN A 383 29.57 -26.19 -14.32
C ASN A 383 30.37 -26.63 -13.07
N PRO A 384 31.49 -27.36 -13.23
CA PRO A 384 32.37 -27.75 -12.12
C PRO A 384 32.89 -26.59 -11.27
N GLN A 385 33.03 -25.39 -11.84
CA GLN A 385 33.51 -24.19 -11.12
C GLN A 385 32.52 -23.67 -10.08
N TYR A 386 31.24 -24.08 -10.16
CA TYR A 386 30.18 -23.62 -9.26
C TYR A 386 29.74 -24.70 -8.26
N GLN A 387 30.53 -25.76 -8.08
CA GLN A 387 30.17 -26.91 -7.22
C GLN A 387 30.00 -26.54 -5.74
N ASP A 388 30.76 -25.59 -5.19
CA ASP A 388 30.57 -25.13 -3.80
C ASP A 388 29.31 -24.26 -3.64
N LEU A 389 28.98 -23.44 -4.65
CA LEU A 389 27.72 -22.71 -4.72
C LEU A 389 26.53 -23.67 -4.82
N LEU A 390 26.60 -24.64 -5.74
CA LEU A 390 25.60 -25.71 -5.91
C LEU A 390 25.38 -26.46 -4.58
N ARG A 391 26.47 -26.97 -3.98
CA ARG A 391 26.44 -27.72 -2.72
C ARG A 391 25.80 -26.93 -1.59
N TYR A 392 26.04 -25.62 -1.50
CA TYR A 392 25.42 -24.77 -0.50
C TYR A 392 23.93 -24.52 -0.78
N LEU A 393 23.57 -24.23 -2.03
CA LEU A 393 22.19 -23.98 -2.42
C LEU A 393 21.32 -25.24 -2.24
N THR A 394 21.84 -26.42 -2.57
CA THR A 394 21.12 -27.71 -2.45
C THR A 394 21.36 -28.44 -1.12
N GLN A 395 22.11 -27.88 -0.17
CA GLN A 395 22.37 -28.54 1.13
C GLN A 395 21.07 -28.86 1.87
N ASN A 396 21.05 -29.98 2.60
CA ASN A 396 19.89 -30.36 3.42
C ASN A 396 19.60 -29.28 4.47
N THR A 397 18.33 -28.92 4.64
CA THR A 397 17.88 -27.77 5.44
C THR A 397 18.11 -27.91 6.96
N SER A 398 18.67 -29.04 7.40
CA SER A 398 18.89 -29.38 8.81
C SER A 398 20.24 -28.90 9.37
N THR A 399 21.24 -28.56 8.55
CA THR A 399 22.59 -28.23 9.01
C THR A 399 23.10 -26.88 8.50
N TRP A 400 23.51 -26.01 9.42
CA TRP A 400 24.17 -24.75 9.10
C TRP A 400 25.70 -24.93 9.05
N SER A 401 26.32 -24.62 7.91
CA SER A 401 27.79 -24.60 7.78
C SER A 401 28.31 -23.22 7.38
N THR A 402 28.95 -22.53 8.33
CA THR A 402 29.65 -21.26 8.08
C THR A 402 30.77 -21.42 7.05
N ARG A 403 31.41 -22.60 6.97
CA ARG A 403 32.46 -22.87 5.96
C ARG A 403 31.87 -23.01 4.56
N ALA A 404 30.78 -23.77 4.41
CA ALA A 404 30.10 -23.90 3.11
C ALA A 404 29.52 -22.56 2.63
N TYR A 405 29.00 -21.73 3.55
CA TYR A 405 28.55 -20.37 3.23
C TYR A 405 29.69 -19.50 2.66
N ARG A 406 30.89 -19.53 3.26
CA ARG A 406 32.05 -18.76 2.76
C ARG A 406 32.45 -19.24 1.36
N HIS A 407 32.66 -20.54 1.17
CA HIS A 407 33.02 -21.11 -0.13
C HIS A 407 31.98 -20.82 -1.23
N ALA A 408 30.69 -20.78 -0.89
CA ALA A 408 29.64 -20.35 -1.80
C ALA A 408 29.74 -18.85 -2.14
N CYS A 409 30.00 -17.98 -1.15
CA CYS A 409 30.27 -16.56 -1.41
C CYS A 409 31.50 -16.33 -2.28
N ASP A 410 32.57 -17.10 -2.07
CA ASP A 410 33.79 -17.04 -2.88
C ASP A 410 33.47 -17.50 -4.33
N SER A 411 32.71 -18.59 -4.48
CA SER A 411 32.26 -19.11 -5.78
C SER A 411 31.41 -18.12 -6.60
N ILE A 412 30.66 -17.23 -5.94
CA ILE A 412 29.89 -16.18 -6.63
C ILE A 412 30.82 -15.30 -7.47
N THR A 413 32.04 -15.02 -7.02
CA THR A 413 32.96 -14.13 -7.75
C THR A 413 33.31 -14.63 -9.16
N ASN A 414 33.17 -15.94 -9.41
CA ASN A 414 33.42 -16.63 -10.68
C ASN A 414 32.21 -16.62 -11.65
N LEU A 415 31.07 -16.04 -11.28
CA LEU A 415 29.93 -15.91 -12.18
C LEU A 415 30.15 -14.76 -13.19
N PRO A 416 29.74 -14.91 -14.46
CA PRO A 416 30.25 -14.12 -15.57
C PRO A 416 29.78 -12.65 -15.58
N THR A 417 28.55 -12.38 -15.14
CA THR A 417 27.95 -11.03 -15.19
C THR A 417 27.83 -10.40 -13.80
N ARG A 418 27.58 -9.09 -13.72
CA ARG A 418 27.35 -8.40 -12.43
C ARG A 418 25.97 -8.76 -11.86
N GLU A 419 25.01 -8.92 -12.76
CA GLU A 419 23.60 -9.22 -12.52
C GLU A 419 23.46 -10.63 -11.93
N GLU A 420 24.10 -11.62 -12.54
CA GLU A 420 24.09 -13.01 -12.05
C GLU A 420 24.81 -13.13 -10.70
N ARG A 421 25.89 -12.36 -10.48
CA ARG A 421 26.56 -12.26 -9.17
C ARG A 421 25.65 -11.67 -8.08
N ALA A 422 24.88 -10.64 -8.42
CA ALA A 422 23.92 -10.05 -7.49
C ALA A 422 22.78 -11.02 -7.16
N LEU A 423 22.22 -11.69 -8.17
CA LEU A 423 21.17 -12.70 -8.03
C LEU A 423 21.64 -13.90 -7.18
N ALA A 424 22.82 -14.44 -7.46
CA ALA A 424 23.43 -15.53 -6.69
C ALA A 424 23.62 -15.18 -5.21
N LYS A 425 24.06 -13.95 -4.93
CA LYS A 425 24.22 -13.43 -3.55
C LYS A 425 22.88 -13.38 -2.82
N GLU A 426 21.82 -12.94 -3.51
CA GLU A 426 20.48 -12.90 -2.93
C GLU A 426 19.89 -14.30 -2.69
N MET A 427 20.19 -15.27 -3.56
CA MET A 427 19.81 -16.70 -3.40
C MET A 427 20.57 -17.38 -2.24
N VAL A 428 21.87 -17.14 -2.11
CA VAL A 428 22.68 -17.62 -0.98
C VAL A 428 22.17 -17.03 0.34
N GLU A 429 21.81 -15.75 0.36
CA GLU A 429 21.22 -15.13 1.55
C GLU A 429 19.80 -15.64 1.85
N LEU A 430 18.99 -15.94 0.81
CA LEU A 430 17.69 -16.58 0.99
C LEU A 430 17.84 -17.97 1.64
N ARG A 431 18.78 -18.80 1.14
CA ARG A 431 19.12 -20.10 1.75
C ARG A 431 19.59 -19.95 3.19
N ARG A 432 20.44 -18.96 3.49
CA ARG A 432 20.86 -18.64 4.86
C ARG A 432 19.70 -18.28 5.80
N LEU A 433 18.72 -17.52 5.31
CA LEU A 433 17.54 -17.12 6.10
C LEU A 433 16.59 -18.30 6.30
N GLU A 434 16.41 -19.13 5.27
CA GLU A 434 15.61 -20.35 5.30
C GLU A 434 16.15 -21.35 6.34
N LEU A 435 17.44 -21.70 6.28
CA LEU A 435 18.11 -22.55 7.29
C LEU A 435 17.93 -22.06 8.74
N LYS A 436 17.74 -20.75 8.92
CA LYS A 436 17.56 -20.09 10.22
C LYS A 436 16.09 -19.91 10.65
N GLN A 437 15.13 -20.26 9.79
CA GLN A 437 13.68 -20.20 10.06
C GLN A 437 12.91 -21.49 9.70
N GLY A 438 13.59 -22.48 9.12
CA GLY A 438 13.05 -23.79 8.82
C GLY A 438 12.74 -24.64 10.06
N GLY A 439 11.85 -25.62 9.89
CA GLY A 439 11.62 -26.70 10.83
C GLY A 439 11.11 -26.29 12.22
N PHE A 440 11.68 -26.89 13.26
CA PHE A 440 11.32 -26.66 14.67
C PHE A 440 12.15 -25.54 15.30
N LEU A 441 13.46 -25.50 15.02
CA LEU A 441 14.37 -24.46 15.53
C LEU A 441 13.99 -23.06 15.03
N GLY A 442 13.52 -22.93 13.78
CA GLY A 442 12.97 -21.67 13.27
C GLY A 442 11.71 -21.22 14.00
N ARG A 443 10.81 -22.14 14.36
CA ARG A 443 9.62 -21.84 15.16
C ARG A 443 9.96 -21.40 16.58
N LEU A 444 10.91 -22.07 17.25
CA LEU A 444 11.45 -21.61 18.54
C LEU A 444 12.12 -20.23 18.43
N THR A 445 12.93 -20.01 17.39
CA THR A 445 13.55 -18.71 17.12
C THR A 445 12.48 -17.63 16.95
N SER A 446 11.47 -17.88 16.13
CA SER A 446 10.32 -16.98 15.95
C SER A 446 9.56 -16.71 17.26
N LEU A 447 9.43 -17.68 18.17
CA LEU A 447 8.83 -17.47 19.49
C LEU A 447 9.70 -16.52 20.33
N PHE A 448 11.01 -16.75 20.41
CA PHE A 448 11.93 -15.84 21.10
C PHE A 448 11.94 -14.45 20.47
N GLU A 449 11.88 -14.32 19.15
CA GLU A 449 11.76 -13.03 18.45
C GLU A 449 10.47 -12.29 18.81
N VAL A 450 9.34 -12.99 18.96
CA VAL A 450 8.06 -12.40 19.39
C VAL A 450 8.09 -11.99 20.86
N LEU A 451 8.54 -12.86 21.77
CA LEU A 451 8.60 -12.58 23.21
C LEU A 451 9.57 -11.44 23.53
N THR A 452 10.74 -11.41 22.89
CA THR A 452 11.75 -10.35 23.11
C THR A 452 11.45 -9.05 22.34
N SER A 453 10.44 -9.02 21.46
CA SER A 453 10.17 -7.85 20.61
C SER A 453 9.83 -6.58 21.39
N ALA A 454 9.20 -6.68 22.56
CA ALA A 454 8.89 -5.54 23.42
C ALA A 454 10.10 -5.00 24.21
N PHE A 455 11.14 -5.84 24.38
CA PHE A 455 12.33 -5.52 25.17
C PHE A 455 13.55 -5.14 24.31
N ARG A 456 13.41 -5.22 22.98
CA ARG A 456 14.45 -4.79 22.04
C ARG A 456 14.06 -3.46 21.43
N SER A 457 15.02 -2.55 21.36
CA SER A 457 14.96 -1.38 20.45
C SER A 457 14.71 -1.80 18.98
N THR A 458 15.08 -3.05 18.66
CA THR A 458 15.02 -3.64 17.34
C THR A 458 14.38 -5.04 17.43
N PRO A 459 13.09 -5.18 17.09
CA PRO A 459 12.45 -6.49 16.95
C PRO A 459 13.17 -7.35 15.90
N ARG A 460 12.75 -8.62 15.73
CA ARG A 460 13.18 -9.45 14.59
C ARG A 460 12.01 -10.16 13.95
N ASN A 461 12.02 -10.24 12.62
CA ASN A 461 11.05 -10.99 11.82
C ASN A 461 11.67 -11.39 10.47
N ARG A 462 12.44 -12.48 10.51
CA ARG A 462 13.08 -13.00 9.29
C ARG A 462 12.06 -13.48 8.24
N ASN A 463 10.85 -13.89 8.65
CA ASN A 463 9.80 -14.30 7.71
C ASN A 463 9.39 -13.15 6.77
N ALA A 464 9.35 -11.90 7.26
CA ALA A 464 9.09 -10.74 6.41
C ALA A 464 10.20 -10.50 5.38
N ARG A 465 11.46 -10.74 5.77
CA ARG A 465 12.62 -10.64 4.86
C ARG A 465 12.66 -11.77 3.83
N ILE A 466 12.33 -13.00 4.23
CA ILE A 466 12.17 -14.15 3.34
C ILE A 466 11.04 -13.87 2.33
N ALA A 467 9.86 -13.42 2.78
CA ALA A 467 8.75 -13.07 1.91
C ALA A 467 9.12 -11.98 0.88
N ALA A 468 9.88 -10.96 1.30
CA ALA A 468 10.35 -9.91 0.39
C ALA A 468 11.37 -10.40 -0.63
N LYS A 469 12.35 -11.24 -0.24
CA LYS A 469 13.28 -11.89 -1.18
C LYS A 469 12.54 -12.80 -2.16
N VAL A 470 11.66 -13.68 -1.67
CA VAL A 470 10.81 -14.53 -2.53
C VAL A 470 10.02 -13.68 -3.53
N THR A 471 9.48 -12.54 -3.11
CA THR A 471 8.74 -11.62 -3.99
C THR A 471 9.64 -10.96 -5.03
N ALA A 472 10.79 -10.40 -4.64
CA ALA A 472 11.70 -9.71 -5.55
C ALA A 472 12.26 -10.64 -6.64
N LEU A 473 12.56 -11.88 -6.25
CA LEU A 473 13.30 -12.84 -7.04
C LEU A 473 12.42 -13.77 -7.90
N TRP A 474 11.11 -13.85 -7.66
CA TRP A 474 10.22 -14.85 -8.29
C TRP A 474 10.28 -14.83 -9.81
N GLU A 475 9.86 -13.73 -10.43
CA GLU A 475 9.83 -13.60 -11.89
C GLU A 475 11.21 -13.38 -12.51
N GLN A 476 12.29 -13.38 -11.72
CA GLN A 476 13.67 -13.39 -12.23
C GLN A 476 14.20 -14.82 -12.47
N VAL A 477 13.54 -15.85 -11.91
CA VAL A 477 13.96 -17.25 -12.10
C VAL A 477 12.82 -18.20 -12.49
N CYS A 478 11.56 -17.85 -12.21
CA CYS A 478 10.37 -18.62 -12.59
C CYS A 478 9.72 -17.99 -13.83
N ASP A 479 10.34 -18.09 -15.01
CA ASP A 479 9.95 -17.34 -16.22
C ASP A 479 8.46 -17.50 -16.61
N ASN A 480 7.92 -18.72 -16.43
CA ASN A 480 6.54 -19.09 -16.75
C ASN A 480 5.54 -18.87 -15.59
N GLU A 481 5.94 -18.19 -14.52
CA GLU A 481 5.08 -17.93 -13.35
C GLU A 481 4.90 -16.44 -13.02
N VAL A 482 3.84 -16.16 -12.27
CA VAL A 482 3.60 -14.89 -11.55
C VAL A 482 3.41 -15.20 -10.08
N LEU A 483 3.99 -14.36 -9.20
CA LEU A 483 3.67 -14.39 -7.79
C LEU A 483 2.60 -13.34 -7.45
N CYS A 484 1.54 -13.76 -6.78
CA CYS A 484 0.58 -12.85 -6.16
C CYS A 484 0.80 -12.77 -4.65
N VAL A 485 1.28 -11.62 -4.16
CA VAL A 485 1.55 -11.39 -2.73
C VAL A 485 0.30 -10.85 -2.03
N SER A 486 -0.13 -11.53 -0.96
CA SER A 486 -1.38 -11.21 -0.30
C SER A 486 -1.32 -11.31 1.23
N CYS A 487 -1.97 -10.36 1.88
CA CYS A 487 -2.39 -10.48 3.27
C CYS A 487 -3.91 -10.23 3.36
N LYS A 488 -4.52 -10.39 4.54
CA LYS A 488 -5.98 -10.23 4.74
C LYS A 488 -6.57 -8.95 4.11
N SER A 489 -5.83 -7.84 4.13
CA SER A 489 -6.21 -6.59 3.47
C SER A 489 -5.52 -6.36 2.13
N GLY A 490 -4.43 -7.03 1.78
CA GLY A 490 -3.61 -6.67 0.61
C GLY A 490 -2.87 -5.33 0.72
N LYS A 491 -3.03 -4.63 1.85
CA LYS A 491 -2.52 -3.28 2.09
C LYS A 491 -1.30 -3.29 3.01
N ASP A 492 -1.48 -3.71 4.26
CA ASP A 492 -0.54 -3.40 5.34
C ASP A 492 0.73 -4.27 5.31
N ARG A 493 0.56 -5.59 5.53
CA ARG A 493 1.64 -6.58 5.46
C ARG A 493 2.16 -6.75 4.03
N THR A 494 1.26 -6.62 3.05
CA THR A 494 1.60 -6.70 1.63
C THR A 494 2.47 -5.52 1.22
N GLY A 495 2.02 -4.29 1.49
CA GLY A 495 2.77 -3.07 1.21
C GLY A 495 4.17 -3.07 1.83
N TYR A 496 4.31 -3.56 3.06
CA TYR A 496 5.63 -3.79 3.65
C TYR A 496 6.50 -4.73 2.80
N VAL A 497 5.98 -5.93 2.48
CA VAL A 497 6.74 -6.95 1.73
C VAL A 497 7.09 -6.46 0.32
N THR A 498 6.18 -5.76 -0.36
CA THR A 498 6.40 -5.23 -1.72
C THR A 498 7.40 -4.09 -1.73
N THR A 499 7.33 -3.13 -0.79
CA THR A 499 8.37 -2.08 -0.66
C THR A 499 9.75 -2.67 -0.35
N SER A 500 9.85 -3.71 0.48
CA SER A 500 11.13 -4.43 0.67
C SER A 500 11.58 -5.17 -0.59
N ALA A 501 10.65 -5.79 -1.32
CA ALA A 501 10.98 -6.51 -2.56
C ALA A 501 11.54 -5.55 -3.62
N ASP A 502 10.92 -4.38 -3.77
CA ASP A 502 11.39 -3.33 -4.69
C ASP A 502 12.79 -2.82 -4.31
N ALA A 503 13.06 -2.67 -3.01
CA ALA A 503 14.38 -2.26 -2.51
C ALA A 503 15.45 -3.33 -2.79
N ILE A 504 15.13 -4.62 -2.59
CA ILE A 504 16.03 -5.74 -2.89
C ILE A 504 16.32 -5.81 -4.39
N ALA A 505 15.29 -5.74 -5.23
CA ALA A 505 15.45 -5.71 -6.69
C ALA A 505 16.27 -4.51 -7.14
N SER A 506 16.02 -3.31 -6.60
CA SER A 506 16.79 -2.10 -6.91
C SER A 506 18.26 -2.19 -6.46
N ALA A 507 18.53 -2.85 -5.32
CA ALA A 507 19.88 -3.03 -4.78
C ALA A 507 20.77 -3.92 -5.65
N MET A 508 20.20 -4.95 -6.30
CA MET A 508 20.96 -5.80 -7.22
C MET A 508 21.51 -5.02 -8.43
N TYR A 509 20.82 -3.95 -8.86
CA TYR A 509 21.19 -3.09 -9.99
C TYR A 509 21.79 -1.73 -9.56
N THR A 510 21.99 -1.55 -8.24
CA THR A 510 22.57 -0.36 -7.58
C THR A 510 23.47 -0.76 -6.38
N PRO A 511 24.37 -1.76 -6.48
CA PRO A 511 25.09 -2.32 -5.33
C PRO A 511 26.12 -1.36 -4.68
N GLU A 512 26.40 -0.22 -5.33
CA GLU A 512 27.13 0.91 -4.74
C GLU A 512 26.38 1.59 -3.60
N LEU A 513 25.05 1.46 -3.53
CA LEU A 513 24.23 1.98 -2.44
C LEU A 513 23.86 0.87 -1.44
N GLN A 514 23.81 1.24 -0.16
CA GLN A 514 23.30 0.36 0.87
C GLN A 514 21.79 0.14 0.70
N LEU A 515 21.32 -1.10 0.93
CA LEU A 515 19.91 -1.47 0.84
C LEU A 515 19.02 -0.53 1.69
N GLY A 516 19.48 -0.12 2.88
CA GLY A 516 18.75 0.83 3.74
C GLY A 516 18.55 2.22 3.12
N THR A 517 19.50 2.71 2.32
CA THR A 517 19.41 4.00 1.62
C THR A 517 18.36 3.94 0.50
N ILE A 518 18.43 2.88 -0.33
CA ILE A 518 17.47 2.60 -1.41
C ILE A 518 16.06 2.46 -0.84
N GLN A 519 15.93 1.63 0.19
CA GLN A 519 14.67 1.38 0.90
C GLN A 519 14.12 2.65 1.56
N GLY A 520 14.97 3.50 2.14
CA GLY A 520 14.58 4.81 2.67
C GLY A 520 14.00 5.74 1.60
N ALA A 521 14.57 5.77 0.39
CA ALA A 521 14.02 6.53 -0.73
C ALA A 521 12.66 5.98 -1.18
N LEU A 522 12.53 4.66 -1.38
CA LEU A 522 11.27 4.00 -1.76
C LEU A 522 10.16 4.11 -0.70
N VAL A 523 10.51 4.35 0.56
CA VAL A 523 9.53 4.66 1.62
C VAL A 523 9.11 6.14 1.57
N ARG A 524 10.08 7.06 1.39
CA ARG A 524 9.84 8.51 1.37
C ARG A 524 9.10 9.00 0.13
N ASN A 525 9.14 8.25 -0.98
CA ASN A 525 8.32 8.55 -2.17
C ASN A 525 6.82 8.28 -1.93
N GLY A 526 6.45 7.60 -0.84
CA GLY A 526 5.07 7.38 -0.43
C GLY A 526 4.23 6.50 -1.35
N HIS A 527 4.80 5.81 -2.34
CA HIS A 527 4.07 5.08 -3.39
C HIS A 527 3.10 4.03 -2.82
N THR A 528 3.59 3.16 -1.94
CA THR A 528 2.79 2.12 -1.28
C THR A 528 1.75 2.72 -0.33
N GLN A 529 2.09 3.82 0.35
CA GLN A 529 1.19 4.57 1.22
C GLN A 529 0.07 5.26 0.42
N PHE A 530 0.37 5.75 -0.80
CA PHE A 530 -0.59 6.31 -1.73
C PHE A 530 -1.57 5.23 -2.20
N LEU A 531 -1.09 4.07 -2.68
CA LEU A 531 -1.93 2.92 -3.05
C LEU A 531 -2.85 2.49 -1.91
N ALA A 532 -2.33 2.45 -0.67
CA ALA A 532 -3.11 2.18 0.53
C ALA A 532 -4.24 3.19 0.79
N SER A 533 -4.11 4.42 0.27
CA SER A 533 -5.13 5.48 0.30
C SER A 533 -5.93 5.63 -0.99
N HIS A 534 -5.60 4.87 -2.04
CA HIS A 534 -6.25 4.93 -3.35
C HIS A 534 -7.44 3.95 -3.43
N SER A 535 -8.06 3.84 -4.61
CA SER A 535 -9.38 3.21 -4.80
C SER A 535 -9.47 1.73 -4.40
N GLY A 536 -8.42 0.93 -4.64
CA GLY A 536 -8.33 -0.44 -4.12
C GLY A 536 -8.17 -0.51 -2.60
N GLY A 537 -7.55 0.51 -1.99
CA GLY A 537 -7.26 0.62 -0.56
C GLY A 537 -8.45 1.17 0.23
N LYS A 538 -8.22 2.27 0.95
CA LYS A 538 -9.30 3.10 1.52
C LYS A 538 -8.92 4.58 1.50
N THR A 539 -9.78 5.40 0.92
CA THR A 539 -9.59 6.86 0.76
C THR A 539 -9.08 7.56 2.02
N GLY A 540 -8.03 8.37 1.88
CA GLY A 540 -7.39 9.13 2.97
C GLY A 540 -6.61 8.30 3.99
N CYS A 541 -6.47 6.99 3.81
CA CYS A 541 -5.77 6.10 4.75
C CYS A 541 -4.29 5.94 4.40
N PHE A 542 -3.61 7.06 4.13
CA PHE A 542 -2.22 7.10 3.69
C PHE A 542 -1.31 6.51 4.77
N GLY A 543 -0.61 5.43 4.41
CA GLY A 543 0.28 4.67 5.30
C GLY A 543 -0.18 3.23 5.55
N LEU A 544 0.61 2.52 6.36
CA LEU A 544 0.43 1.09 6.66
C LEU A 544 0.17 0.86 8.17
N LYS A 545 -0.29 -0.34 8.54
CA LYS A 545 -0.28 -0.79 9.94
C LYS A 545 1.08 -1.41 10.30
N PRO A 546 1.61 -1.16 11.52
CA PRO A 546 2.89 -1.72 11.96
C PRO A 546 3.01 -3.23 11.76
N VAL A 547 4.18 -3.64 11.28
CA VAL A 547 4.63 -5.04 11.22
C VAL A 547 5.78 -5.18 12.21
N GLN A 548 5.87 -6.29 12.96
CA GLN A 548 7.09 -6.60 13.72
C GLN A 548 8.21 -6.93 12.72
N VAL A 549 9.39 -6.32 12.81
CA VAL A 549 10.43 -6.37 11.76
C VAL A 549 11.83 -6.56 12.34
N ASP A 550 12.74 -7.22 11.60
CA ASP A 550 14.19 -7.22 11.91
C ASP A 550 14.80 -5.87 11.55
N ALA A 551 15.69 -5.34 12.39
CA ALA A 551 16.40 -4.10 12.09
C ALA A 551 17.69 -4.32 11.28
N VAL A 552 18.20 -5.55 11.21
CA VAL A 552 19.25 -5.88 10.24
C VAL A 552 18.60 -5.93 8.86
N GLU A 553 18.69 -4.81 8.12
CA GLU A 553 18.01 -4.52 6.85
C GLU A 553 16.48 -4.30 6.96
N GLY A 554 16.02 -3.85 8.13
CA GLY A 554 14.61 -3.53 8.37
C GLY A 554 14.13 -2.28 7.65
N ILE A 555 12.89 -2.28 7.15
CA ILE A 555 12.35 -1.08 6.47
C ILE A 555 12.35 0.11 7.43
N GLY A 556 13.28 1.02 7.14
CA GLY A 556 13.33 2.38 7.63
C GLY A 556 14.28 2.66 8.79
N GLY A 557 14.55 1.71 9.69
CA GLY A 557 15.19 2.04 10.97
C GLY A 557 14.35 3.09 11.72
N GLU A 558 14.87 4.29 11.94
CA GLU A 558 14.10 5.44 12.45
C GLU A 558 12.93 5.85 11.52
N ASN A 559 13.10 5.66 10.21
CA ASN A 559 12.07 5.87 9.18
C ASN A 559 10.95 4.79 9.21
N CYS A 560 10.95 3.87 10.18
CA CYS A 560 9.84 2.92 10.37
C CYS A 560 8.55 3.65 10.80
N SER A 561 8.69 4.75 11.57
CA SER A 561 7.61 5.71 11.87
C SER A 561 6.91 6.26 10.61
N SER A 562 7.70 6.39 9.55
CA SER A 562 7.38 7.06 8.28
C SER A 562 6.47 6.22 7.37
N LEU A 563 6.54 4.87 7.47
CA LEU A 563 5.57 3.95 6.88
C LEU A 563 4.24 3.88 7.64
N PHE A 564 4.28 4.15 8.95
CA PHE A 564 3.23 3.78 9.91
C PHE A 564 2.56 5.01 10.56
N THR A 565 2.35 6.06 9.75
CA THR A 565 1.57 7.28 10.03
C THR A 565 0.25 6.98 10.73
N SER A 566 -0.20 7.86 11.63
CA SER A 566 -1.41 7.59 12.41
C SER A 566 -2.68 7.62 11.55
N ALA A 567 -2.66 8.33 10.41
CA ALA A 567 -3.72 8.34 9.40
C ALA A 567 -4.11 6.93 8.93
N ALA A 568 -3.14 6.02 8.78
CA ALA A 568 -3.38 4.62 8.41
C ALA A 568 -4.12 3.82 9.49
N ARG A 569 -4.08 4.27 10.74
CA ARG A 569 -4.69 3.59 11.91
C ARG A 569 -6.09 4.10 12.22
N SER A 570 -6.39 5.37 11.95
CA SER A 570 -7.67 5.99 12.30
C SER A 570 -8.89 5.32 11.63
N SER A 571 -8.73 4.85 10.39
CA SER A 571 -9.87 4.64 9.49
C SER A 571 -10.69 3.35 9.64
N SER A 572 -10.15 2.30 10.27
CA SER A 572 -10.89 1.05 10.52
C SER A 572 -11.80 1.12 11.74
N SER A 573 -11.63 2.15 12.58
CA SER A 573 -12.35 2.32 13.84
C SER A 573 -12.25 3.78 14.30
N ILE A 574 -12.74 4.72 13.47
CA ILE A 574 -12.95 6.10 13.94
C ILE A 574 -14.01 6.00 15.03
N SER A 575 -13.64 6.34 16.26
CA SER A 575 -14.59 6.28 17.38
C SER A 575 -15.68 7.32 17.20
N LEU A 576 -16.82 7.06 17.84
CA LEU A 576 -17.77 8.13 18.14
C LEU A 576 -17.22 8.96 19.31
N VAL A 577 -17.66 10.20 19.44
CA VAL A 577 -17.43 10.99 20.66
C VAL A 577 -18.31 10.42 21.77
N ASP A 578 -17.73 10.12 22.93
CA ASP A 578 -18.46 9.56 24.06
C ASP A 578 -19.50 10.56 24.59
N THR A 579 -20.78 10.26 24.36
CA THR A 579 -21.91 11.11 24.79
C THR A 579 -22.30 10.92 26.26
N HIS A 580 -21.44 10.30 27.08
CA HIS A 580 -21.72 10.00 28.49
C HIS A 580 -21.32 11.11 29.48
N VAL A 581 -20.88 12.27 28.99
CA VAL A 581 -20.54 13.43 29.82
C VAL A 581 -21.46 14.61 29.46
N THR A 582 -21.98 15.29 30.49
CA THR A 582 -22.96 16.40 30.47
C THR A 582 -24.39 16.08 30.04
N THR A 583 -25.16 15.55 30.99
CA THR A 583 -26.55 16.00 31.21
C THR A 583 -26.56 17.49 31.55
N GLY A 584 -27.45 18.29 30.92
CA GLY A 584 -27.69 19.69 31.32
C GLY A 584 -27.34 20.76 30.27
N GLY A 585 -27.86 20.64 29.04
CA GLY A 585 -27.78 21.72 28.04
C GLY A 585 -28.65 21.44 26.82
N THR A 586 -29.58 22.34 26.50
CA THR A 586 -30.51 22.21 25.37
C THR A 586 -29.77 22.30 24.03
N PRO A 587 -29.97 21.34 23.09
CA PRO A 587 -29.16 21.24 21.88
C PRO A 587 -29.76 22.02 20.70
N ASP A 588 -29.68 23.35 20.73
CA ASP A 588 -30.09 24.19 19.57
C ASP A 588 -29.16 25.38 19.26
N ALA A 589 -28.02 25.49 19.96
CA ALA A 589 -27.00 26.47 19.63
C ALA A 589 -26.14 26.00 18.44
N ARG A 590 -26.28 26.66 17.28
CA ARG A 590 -25.36 26.51 16.14
C ARG A 590 -23.89 26.64 16.64
N PRO A 591 -22.96 25.74 16.26
CA PRO A 591 -21.56 25.85 16.67
C PRO A 591 -20.93 27.09 16.02
N ARG A 592 -20.79 28.17 16.79
CA ARG A 592 -20.00 29.34 16.41
C ARG A 592 -18.52 28.95 16.48
N PHE A 593 -17.94 28.60 15.34
CA PHE A 593 -16.49 28.52 15.21
C PHE A 593 -15.89 29.93 15.41
N PRO A 594 -14.92 30.11 16.33
CA PRO A 594 -14.21 31.37 16.43
C PRO A 594 -13.30 31.53 15.21
N LEU A 595 -13.70 32.40 14.28
CA LEU A 595 -12.97 32.69 13.05
C LEU A 595 -11.71 33.53 13.36
N LYS A 596 -10.70 32.92 13.97
CA LYS A 596 -9.38 33.54 14.12
C LYS A 596 -8.69 33.61 12.76
N ARG A 597 -8.89 34.74 12.06
CA ARG A 597 -8.02 35.19 10.96
C ARG A 597 -6.58 35.19 11.47
N THR A 598 -5.78 34.20 11.07
CA THR A 598 -4.32 34.32 11.13
C THR A 598 -3.91 35.40 10.13
N ARG A 599 -3.44 36.51 10.67
CA ARG A 599 -2.92 37.66 9.93
C ARG A 599 -1.64 37.21 9.19
N THR A 600 -1.56 37.52 7.90
CA THR A 600 -0.30 37.47 7.15
C THR A 600 0.64 38.51 7.73
N GLU A 601 1.77 38.07 8.28
CA GLU A 601 2.88 38.95 8.66
C GLU A 601 4.04 38.71 7.68
N SER A 602 4.24 39.70 6.83
CA SER A 602 5.40 39.87 5.96
C SER A 602 6.33 40.89 6.60
N THR A 603 7.58 40.53 6.86
CA THR A 603 8.62 41.51 7.23
C THR A 603 9.98 41.13 6.64
N THR A 604 10.46 41.98 5.74
CA THR A 604 11.86 42.09 5.33
C THR A 604 12.61 43.02 6.29
N SER A 605 13.81 42.60 6.72
CA SER A 605 14.99 43.41 7.12
C SER A 605 14.84 44.84 7.70
N SER A 606 15.44 45.11 8.87
CA SER A 606 16.76 45.81 8.93
C SER A 606 17.29 46.10 10.37
N SER A 607 18.63 46.09 10.48
CA SER A 607 19.54 46.87 11.36
C SER A 607 19.44 46.89 12.90
N ASP A 608 20.55 46.46 13.53
CA ASP A 608 21.34 47.09 14.62
C ASP A 608 20.67 47.40 16.00
N SER A 609 21.28 47.13 17.17
CA SER A 609 22.68 47.40 17.54
C SER A 609 23.15 46.76 18.87
N LEU A 610 24.43 46.37 18.91
CA LEU A 610 25.40 46.42 20.04
C LEU A 610 25.00 45.99 21.49
N CYS A 611 25.71 44.99 22.05
CA CYS A 611 26.64 45.23 23.17
C CYS A 611 27.69 44.11 23.41
N THR A 612 28.92 44.55 23.69
CA THR A 612 30.20 43.84 23.93
C THR A 612 30.24 42.85 25.12
N LEU A 613 31.08 41.79 25.17
CA LEU A 613 32.49 41.86 25.65
C LEU A 613 33.29 40.53 25.52
N SER A 614 34.57 40.63 25.08
CA SER A 614 35.80 39.85 25.41
C SER A 614 35.81 38.30 25.56
N SER A 615 36.84 37.53 25.15
CA SER A 615 38.11 37.84 24.42
C SER A 615 38.98 36.59 24.14
N ARG A 616 39.73 36.60 23.02
CA ARG A 616 41.04 35.90 22.75
C ARG A 616 41.04 34.34 22.80
N THR A 617 41.72 33.57 21.94
CA THR A 617 42.74 33.76 20.87
C THR A 617 42.71 32.50 19.96
N SER A 618 43.43 32.29 18.84
CA SER A 618 44.48 33.02 18.09
C SER A 618 44.59 32.50 16.63
N SER A 619 45.42 33.16 15.81
CA SER A 619 46.18 32.67 14.63
C SER A 619 45.42 32.13 13.40
N ALA A 620 45.65 32.80 12.28
CA ALA A 620 45.15 32.47 10.94
C ALA A 620 46.14 31.60 10.14
N SER A 621 45.63 30.98 9.08
CA SER A 621 46.32 30.83 7.79
C SER A 621 45.29 30.91 6.67
N GLN A 622 45.64 31.58 5.57
CA GLN A 622 44.80 31.70 4.37
C GLN A 622 44.93 30.44 3.51
N GLU A 623 43.86 30.07 2.81
CA GLU A 623 43.99 29.47 1.48
C GLU A 623 42.73 29.77 0.64
N GLU A 624 42.94 30.06 -0.64
CA GLU A 624 41.90 30.53 -1.56
C GLU A 624 41.16 29.35 -2.20
N HIS A 625 39.83 29.46 -2.35
CA HIS A 625 39.08 28.62 -3.28
C HIS A 625 38.09 29.46 -4.10
N PRO A 626 37.93 29.16 -5.41
CA PRO A 626 37.25 30.04 -6.34
C PRO A 626 35.73 29.92 -6.30
N ASP A 627 35.07 31.00 -6.73
CA ASP A 627 33.65 31.02 -7.06
C ASP A 627 33.26 29.87 -8.01
N THR A 628 32.23 29.12 -7.63
CA THR A 628 31.47 28.27 -8.55
C THR A 628 29.99 28.62 -8.45
N GLY A 629 29.53 29.46 -9.39
CA GLY A 629 28.14 29.87 -9.49
C GLY A 629 27.23 28.69 -9.84
N LEU A 630 26.39 28.28 -8.89
CA LEU A 630 25.29 27.34 -9.11
C LEU A 630 24.05 28.12 -9.56
N ILE A 631 23.84 28.18 -10.88
CA ILE A 631 22.64 28.75 -11.51
C ILE A 631 21.50 27.72 -11.50
N ASP A 632 20.27 28.23 -11.37
CA ASP A 632 19.00 27.49 -11.38
C ASP A 632 18.88 26.38 -12.43
N LEU A 633 18.52 25.17 -11.98
CA LEU A 633 17.99 24.10 -12.83
C LEU A 633 16.46 24.10 -12.78
N THR A 634 15.86 25.10 -13.41
CA THR A 634 14.41 25.13 -13.67
C THR A 634 14.08 24.15 -14.80
N VAL A 635 13.48 23.00 -14.49
CA VAL A 635 13.05 22.02 -15.50
C VAL A 635 11.83 22.57 -16.27
N GLN A 636 12.08 23.26 -17.38
CA GLN A 636 11.03 23.68 -18.31
C GLN A 636 10.81 22.65 -19.43
N ARG A 637 9.55 22.20 -19.51
CA ARG A 637 8.76 21.85 -20.71
C ARG A 637 9.51 21.52 -22.01
N GLY A 638 9.35 20.28 -22.48
CA GLY A 638 9.76 19.85 -23.82
C GLY A 638 9.01 18.61 -24.33
N ILE A 639 7.68 18.69 -24.47
CA ILE A 639 6.91 17.77 -25.34
C ILE A 639 5.83 18.60 -26.05
N GLU A 640 6.21 19.22 -27.17
CA GLU A 640 5.27 19.63 -28.20
C GLU A 640 5.19 18.50 -29.25
N SER A 641 3.98 18.00 -29.48
CA SER A 641 3.74 16.96 -30.48
C SER A 641 3.63 17.59 -31.87
N GLN A 642 4.72 17.62 -32.63
CA GLN A 642 4.66 18.02 -34.04
C GLN A 642 3.83 17.02 -34.86
N GLN A 643 2.69 17.49 -35.37
CA GLN A 643 1.98 16.89 -36.47
C GLN A 643 2.61 17.31 -37.80
N GLN A 644 2.98 16.34 -38.65
CA GLN A 644 3.08 16.38 -40.12
C GLN A 644 3.90 15.14 -40.56
N ALA A 645 3.73 14.54 -41.73
CA ALA A 645 2.60 14.43 -42.64
C ALA A 645 2.91 13.29 -43.63
N SER A 646 1.89 12.57 -44.12
CA SER A 646 2.07 11.62 -45.23
C SER A 646 0.84 11.59 -46.13
N GLN A 647 0.73 12.61 -46.98
CA GLN A 647 -0.13 12.57 -48.18
C GLN A 647 0.70 12.17 -49.40
N SER A 648 0.51 10.94 -49.86
CA SER A 648 0.75 10.48 -51.22
C SER A 648 0.04 9.13 -51.38
N ALA A 649 -0.39 8.68 -52.56
CA ALA A 649 -0.87 9.40 -53.74
C ALA A 649 -1.80 8.43 -54.49
N ARG A 650 -2.89 8.91 -55.10
CA ARG A 650 -3.67 8.14 -56.09
C ARG A 650 -4.14 9.04 -57.24
N LYS A 651 -3.24 9.18 -58.21
CA LYS A 651 -3.54 8.92 -59.62
C LYS A 651 -2.43 8.03 -60.15
#